data_AF-A0A286RDL4-F1
#
_entry.id   AF-A0A286RDL4-F1
#
_cell.length_a   1.000
_cell.length_b   1.000
_cell.length_c   1.000
_cell.angle_alpha   90.00
_cell.angle_beta   90.00
_cell.angle_gamma   90.00
#
_symmetry.space_group_name_H-M   'P 1'
#
loop_
_entity.id
_entity.type
_entity.pdbx_description
1 polymer ?
#
loop_
_entity_poly.entity_id
_entity_poly.type
_entity_poly.pdbx_seq_one_letter_code
_entity_poly.pdbx_strand_id
1 'polypeptide(L)'
;MSTALQPSWLFPLAMGLVCAAVAGSQPASAAEASPDGAIVQKEFIFETAPFRSCHASTIVETEDGLLAAWFGGDREGAENVGIWLSRSEAGRWTAPVQVATGEQADGRRYPCWNPVLFRPRDGKIYLFYKVGPSPSRWWGMVKESPDNGKTWQPAVRLPDGFLGPIKNKPLELEDGTWICPSSTETPERPSRWRIHFEITKDHGQTWTKVSPPDGAEILDAIQPSILQVAPNRLVAIGRTRQGRIFWTASYDGGNTWTPVQRTVVPNPNSGIDAVTLADGRQLLVYNPTTRGRSPLSVALSQDGVDWKEVLTLEDEPEEFSYPAVIQTRDGLVHITYTWKRERIRHVVLDPRKLSLPKQQPVGGPRAQSVTAPLSRPNVIIVLTDDQGFGDLSCHGNPILFTPNIDRLAREGVRLRDFHVSPVCTPTRGQLMTGLDALRNGARSVPAATNMIWREIPTMAELFRKNGYRTGQFGKWHLGDHYPDRPFDRGFDKAIWFGGWGVASDVEFDNDCVNIRYREENRVAQANRYCTDFWFDKALEWMSECARQKETFLCYIATNAPHGPLWAQEKDAAPYQSLVRPNVANFFGMIANIDENMGRLENWLQETGLRDNTIVIFMTDNGGTAGRQVYNGGLREGKGSYYDGGHRVPCFIRWPAGGIQGGREVNQPTQIQDILPTLLELCGLSTPEGVRFDGLSLASVLRNPDATLPDRMFVVQYGGRVRAVKYDACVVWGPWRLVHGKELYNVAEDRAQTRDLSTQRPDIVARMRAFYEDWWSGVEKRVYEYQPILVGTEQENPVILSSNYWAGVDVDNHHRVSAAEGGPRGGPFHIRITRGGLYRIELRRWPFHTEEPLGSPGPKQTVAGRSLVNVITNRKALPIHGAVLRIGTHEMRAKTSPDAIGVPFEMELPEGDTQLQAWFQDSEGNDLCGAFYVKIELLRP
;
A
#
# COMPACT_ATOMS: atom_id res chain seq x y z
N MET A 1 -29.10 -44.96 47.01
CA MET A 1 -29.22 -45.10 48.49
C MET A 1 -28.41 -43.99 49.14
N SER A 2 -29.08 -43.21 49.99
CA SER A 2 -28.60 -42.41 51.14
C SER A 2 -27.22 -41.74 51.14
N THR A 3 -27.28 -40.40 51.12
CA THR A 3 -26.79 -39.44 52.16
C THR A 3 -25.36 -39.54 52.75
N ALA A 4 -24.67 -38.40 52.58
CA ALA A 4 -24.05 -37.54 53.60
C ALA A 4 -22.91 -38.07 54.50
N LEU A 5 -21.84 -37.26 54.65
CA LEU A 5 -21.46 -36.59 55.92
C LEU A 5 -20.04 -35.96 55.85
N GLN A 6 -19.93 -34.69 56.28
CA GLN A 6 -18.75 -34.05 56.91
C GLN A 6 -18.59 -34.63 58.36
N PRO A 7 -17.76 -34.14 59.33
CA PRO A 7 -16.85 -32.98 59.42
C PRO A 7 -15.54 -33.21 60.22
N SER A 8 -14.74 -32.15 60.43
CA SER A 8 -14.02 -31.82 61.70
C SER A 8 -12.97 -30.73 61.48
N TRP A 9 -12.52 -29.88 62.43
CA TRP A 9 -12.95 -29.28 63.71
C TRP A 9 -11.75 -28.38 64.13
N LEU A 10 -11.96 -27.15 64.63
CA LEU A 10 -11.40 -26.59 65.90
C LEU A 10 -11.24 -25.06 65.95
N PHE A 11 -11.80 -24.51 67.04
CA PHE A 11 -11.69 -23.16 67.65
C PHE A 11 -10.65 -23.18 68.80
N PRO A 12 -10.19 -22.03 69.36
CA PRO A 12 -10.84 -21.39 70.55
C PRO A 12 -10.88 -19.83 70.50
N LEU A 13 -11.98 -19.16 70.95
CA LEU A 13 -12.29 -18.56 72.30
C LEU A 13 -11.35 -17.38 72.73
N ALA A 14 -11.74 -16.24 73.33
CA ALA A 14 -13.00 -15.72 73.88
C ALA A 14 -12.90 -14.22 74.37
N MET A 15 -14.04 -13.68 74.85
CA MET A 15 -14.34 -12.46 75.67
C MET A 15 -14.52 -11.14 74.88
N GLY A 16 -15.63 -10.38 74.90
CA GLY A 16 -16.69 -10.04 75.90
C GLY A 16 -16.45 -8.57 76.33
N LEU A 17 -17.31 -7.54 76.23
CA LEU A 17 -18.74 -7.33 76.50
C LEU A 17 -19.24 -5.96 75.91
N VAL A 18 -20.52 -5.91 75.51
CA VAL A 18 -21.59 -4.88 75.74
C VAL A 18 -21.51 -3.42 75.21
N CYS A 19 -22.46 -3.14 74.30
CA CYS A 19 -23.34 -1.97 74.04
C CYS A 19 -22.84 -0.50 74.00
N ALA A 20 -23.07 0.15 72.85
CA ALA A 20 -23.88 1.39 72.75
C ALA A 20 -24.21 1.70 71.28
N ALA A 21 -25.48 2.01 71.00
CA ALA A 21 -25.92 2.56 69.72
C ALA A 21 -25.62 4.07 69.67
N VAL A 22 -24.95 4.52 68.60
CA VAL A 22 -24.89 5.94 68.22
C VAL A 22 -25.01 6.01 66.70
N ALA A 23 -26.02 6.75 66.24
CA ALA A 23 -26.18 7.11 64.84
C ALA A 23 -25.00 7.98 64.38
N GLY A 24 -24.31 7.54 63.33
CA GLY A 24 -23.22 8.26 62.69
C GLY A 24 -23.34 8.14 61.17
N SER A 25 -23.46 9.29 60.51
CA SER A 25 -23.42 9.49 59.06
C SER A 25 -22.30 8.68 58.39
N GLN A 26 -22.65 7.84 57.41
CA GLN A 26 -21.66 7.21 56.54
C GLN A 26 -21.03 8.26 55.60
N PRO A 27 -19.69 8.26 55.42
CA PRO A 27 -19.03 9.09 54.44
C PRO A 27 -19.23 8.52 53.03
N ALA A 28 -19.09 9.41 52.04
CA ALA A 28 -19.24 9.13 50.62
C ALA A 28 -18.38 7.94 50.15
N SER A 29 -18.97 7.14 49.24
CA SER A 29 -18.33 6.02 48.54
C SER A 29 -16.98 6.43 47.94
N ALA A 30 -15.93 5.69 48.30
CA ALA A 30 -14.58 5.85 47.75
C ALA A 30 -14.56 5.48 46.26
N ALA A 31 -13.91 6.30 45.44
CA ALA A 31 -13.64 6.03 44.03
C ALA A 31 -12.67 4.85 43.89
N GLU A 32 -13.07 3.83 43.14
CA GLU A 32 -12.17 2.73 42.74
C GLU A 32 -11.17 3.24 41.69
N ALA A 33 -9.94 3.48 42.11
CA ALA A 33 -8.83 3.84 41.21
C ALA A 33 -8.29 2.60 40.48
N SER A 34 -7.94 2.74 39.19
CA SER A 34 -7.32 1.66 38.42
C SER A 34 -5.84 1.43 38.83
N PRO A 35 -5.29 0.23 38.59
CA PRO A 35 -3.91 -0.13 38.98
C PRO A 35 -2.81 0.81 38.44
N ASP A 36 -3.05 1.44 37.29
CA ASP A 36 -2.09 2.34 36.61
C ASP A 36 -2.40 3.84 36.82
N GLY A 37 -3.48 4.17 37.55
CA GLY A 37 -3.86 5.55 37.89
C GLY A 37 -4.31 6.42 36.71
N ALA A 38 -4.59 5.83 35.54
CA ALA A 38 -5.11 6.53 34.36
C ALA A 38 -6.61 6.86 34.47
N ILE A 39 -7.39 6.06 35.21
CA ILE A 39 -8.78 6.37 35.55
C ILE A 39 -8.78 7.33 36.74
N VAL A 40 -9.26 8.55 36.53
CA VAL A 40 -9.34 9.61 37.54
C VAL A 40 -10.66 9.52 38.33
N GLN A 41 -11.75 9.18 37.65
CA GLN A 41 -13.07 9.07 38.24
C GLN A 41 -13.89 8.00 37.49
N LYS A 42 -14.72 7.25 38.20
CA LYS A 42 -15.68 6.29 37.66
C LYS A 42 -16.93 6.31 38.53
N GLU A 43 -18.05 6.76 37.98
CA GLU A 43 -19.31 6.95 38.71
C GLU A 43 -20.52 6.67 37.81
N PHE A 44 -21.71 6.56 38.40
CA PHE A 44 -22.95 6.57 37.65
C PHE A 44 -23.52 7.98 37.55
N ILE A 45 -24.11 8.31 36.40
CA ILE A 45 -24.81 9.60 36.22
C ILE A 45 -26.07 9.67 37.10
N PHE A 46 -26.68 8.51 37.38
CA PHE A 46 -27.83 8.37 38.26
C PHE A 46 -27.86 6.97 38.86
N GLU A 47 -28.35 6.85 40.09
CA GLU A 47 -28.55 5.55 40.75
C GLU A 47 -29.97 5.01 40.54
N THR A 48 -30.97 5.90 40.52
CA THR A 48 -32.37 5.54 40.30
C THR A 48 -32.88 6.16 39.01
N ALA A 49 -33.50 5.33 38.16
CA ALA A 49 -34.03 5.75 36.88
C ALA A 49 -35.58 5.76 36.85
N PRO A 50 -36.20 6.74 36.17
CA PRO A 50 -37.65 6.74 35.92
C PRO A 50 -38.07 5.81 34.77
N PHE A 51 -37.16 4.98 34.25
CA PHE A 51 -37.36 4.05 33.14
C PHE A 51 -36.72 2.69 33.48
N ARG A 52 -37.16 1.61 32.81
CA ARG A 52 -36.61 0.26 33.03
C ARG A 52 -35.34 -0.01 32.26
N SER A 53 -35.19 0.62 31.10
CA SER A 53 -34.03 0.43 30.25
C SER A 53 -33.60 1.74 29.60
N CYS A 54 -32.29 1.95 29.50
CA CYS A 54 -31.68 3.04 28.77
C CYS A 54 -30.55 2.55 27.86
N HIS A 55 -30.28 3.31 26.80
CA HIS A 55 -29.25 2.95 25.84
C HIS A 55 -28.73 4.18 25.07
N ALA A 56 -27.53 4.03 24.51
CA ALA A 56 -26.80 5.02 23.71
C ALA A 56 -26.70 6.41 24.35
N SER A 57 -25.70 6.59 25.21
CA SER A 57 -25.40 7.89 25.81
C SER A 57 -24.67 8.83 24.85
N THR A 58 -24.70 10.11 25.16
CA THR A 58 -23.93 11.19 24.56
C THR A 58 -23.53 12.19 25.65
N ILE A 59 -22.46 12.94 25.47
CA ILE A 59 -21.92 13.89 26.46
C ILE A 59 -21.31 15.10 25.76
N VAL A 60 -21.41 16.28 26.38
CA VAL A 60 -20.75 17.52 25.96
C VAL A 60 -20.31 18.36 27.16
N GLU A 61 -19.26 19.18 26.97
CA GLU A 61 -18.81 20.17 27.95
C GLU A 61 -19.63 21.45 27.85
N THR A 62 -20.14 21.94 28.98
CA THR A 62 -20.82 23.23 29.11
C THR A 62 -19.94 24.22 29.87
N GLU A 63 -20.33 25.49 29.97
CA GLU A 63 -19.62 26.44 30.84
C GLU A 63 -19.77 26.10 32.33
N ASP A 64 -20.87 25.43 32.69
CA ASP A 64 -21.24 25.12 34.07
C ASP A 64 -20.77 23.70 34.50
N GLY A 65 -20.23 22.90 33.58
CA GLY A 65 -19.81 21.52 33.82
C GLY A 65 -20.02 20.61 32.61
N LEU A 66 -20.75 19.50 32.80
CA LEU A 66 -21.03 18.52 31.75
C LEU A 66 -22.53 18.35 31.55
N LEU A 67 -22.93 17.97 30.33
CA LEU A 67 -24.29 17.59 30.02
C LEU A 67 -24.25 16.23 29.31
N ALA A 68 -25.05 15.28 29.80
CA ALA A 68 -25.17 13.96 29.20
C ALA A 68 -26.64 13.65 28.88
N ALA A 69 -26.87 12.92 27.79
CA ALA A 69 -28.20 12.47 27.38
C ALA A 69 -28.18 11.01 26.88
N TRP A 70 -29.33 10.35 26.91
CA TRP A 70 -29.53 8.97 26.44
C TRP A 70 -31.01 8.76 26.12
N PHE A 71 -31.36 7.67 25.42
CA PHE A 71 -32.76 7.30 25.27
C PHE A 71 -33.14 6.24 26.32
N GLY A 72 -34.37 6.32 26.84
CA GLY A 72 -34.83 5.42 27.90
C GLY A 72 -36.36 5.26 27.96
N GLY A 73 -36.80 4.05 28.31
CA GLY A 73 -38.20 3.63 28.37
C GLY A 73 -38.34 2.20 28.91
N ASP A 74 -39.39 1.47 28.51
CA ASP A 74 -39.61 0.10 28.97
C ASP A 74 -38.60 -0.90 28.38
N ARG A 75 -38.30 -0.72 27.09
CA ARG A 75 -37.32 -1.47 26.29
C ARG A 75 -36.99 -0.67 25.05
N GLU A 76 -35.85 -0.95 24.43
CA GLU A 76 -35.47 -0.36 23.14
C GLU A 76 -36.59 -0.52 22.09
N GLY A 77 -37.02 0.60 21.50
CA GLY A 77 -38.10 0.65 20.51
C GLY A 77 -39.54 0.62 21.05
N ALA A 78 -39.76 0.62 22.36
CA ALA A 78 -41.11 0.81 22.92
C ALA A 78 -41.62 2.24 22.69
N GLU A 79 -42.93 2.42 22.48
CA GLU A 79 -43.54 3.74 22.23
C GLU A 79 -43.23 4.77 23.32
N ASN A 80 -43.01 4.33 24.56
CA ASN A 80 -42.69 5.21 25.68
C ASN A 80 -41.22 5.63 25.77
N VAL A 81 -40.35 5.17 24.86
CA VAL A 81 -38.94 5.58 24.82
C VAL A 81 -38.84 7.05 24.45
N GLY A 82 -38.28 7.85 25.37
CA GLY A 82 -37.95 9.25 25.14
C GLY A 82 -36.47 9.54 25.33
N ILE A 83 -36.08 10.80 25.12
CA ILE A 83 -34.73 11.29 25.40
C ILE A 83 -34.69 11.89 26.81
N TRP A 84 -33.74 11.42 27.61
CA TRP A 84 -33.47 11.84 28.97
C TRP A 84 -32.10 12.50 29.04
N LEU A 85 -31.93 13.45 29.95
CA LEU A 85 -30.65 14.11 30.21
C LEU A 85 -30.38 14.34 31.68
N SER A 86 -29.11 14.53 32.02
CA SER A 86 -28.63 15.01 33.32
C SER A 86 -27.50 16.02 33.11
N ARG A 87 -27.43 17.01 33.99
CA ARG A 87 -26.35 18.01 34.05
C ARG A 87 -25.42 17.69 35.21
N SER A 88 -24.12 17.89 35.04
CA SER A 88 -23.15 17.85 36.14
C SER A 88 -22.92 19.29 36.60
N GLU A 89 -23.50 19.65 37.73
CA GLU A 89 -23.41 20.98 38.34
C GLU A 89 -22.59 20.86 39.63
N ALA A 90 -21.52 21.66 39.77
CA ALA A 90 -20.59 21.61 40.92
C ALA A 90 -20.05 20.19 41.23
N GLY A 91 -19.79 19.39 40.18
CA GLY A 91 -19.25 18.04 40.30
C GLY A 91 -20.27 16.97 40.72
N ARG A 92 -21.58 17.25 40.63
CA ARG A 92 -22.64 16.26 40.91
C ARG A 92 -23.66 16.23 39.78
N TRP A 93 -24.07 15.03 39.41
CA TRP A 93 -25.12 14.83 38.40
C TRP A 93 -26.52 15.12 38.96
N THR A 94 -27.32 15.87 38.21
CA THR A 94 -28.75 16.09 38.48
C THR A 94 -29.54 14.82 38.18
N ALA A 95 -30.73 14.70 38.79
CA ALA A 95 -31.67 13.63 38.44
C ALA A 95 -32.03 13.68 36.93
N PRO A 96 -32.28 12.51 36.30
CA PRO A 96 -32.68 12.46 34.89
C PRO A 96 -33.97 13.25 34.61
N VAL A 97 -33.94 14.08 33.57
CA VAL A 97 -35.09 14.86 33.07
C VAL A 97 -35.39 14.47 31.63
N GLN A 98 -36.66 14.20 31.33
CA GLN A 98 -37.10 13.90 29.97
C GLN A 98 -37.24 15.19 29.15
N VAL A 99 -36.63 15.24 27.96
CA VAL A 99 -36.64 16.42 27.08
C VAL A 99 -37.26 16.17 25.70
N ALA A 100 -37.49 14.92 25.35
CA ALA A 100 -38.27 14.54 24.17
C ALA A 100 -39.08 13.26 24.45
N THR A 101 -40.36 13.27 24.08
CA THR A 101 -41.30 12.16 24.31
C THR A 101 -41.54 11.30 23.07
N GLY A 102 -41.24 11.84 21.88
CA GLY A 102 -41.54 11.21 20.60
C GLY A 102 -42.98 11.46 20.11
N GLU A 103 -43.72 12.32 20.81
CA GLU A 103 -45.07 12.75 20.40
C GLU A 103 -45.02 13.61 19.13
N GLN A 104 -45.98 13.35 18.25
CA GLN A 104 -46.17 14.04 16.98
C GLN A 104 -47.34 15.01 17.08
N ALA A 105 -47.43 15.96 16.16
CA ALA A 105 -48.51 16.94 16.11
C ALA A 105 -49.91 16.31 15.92
N ASP A 106 -49.98 15.09 15.37
CA ASP A 106 -51.21 14.31 15.19
C ASP A 106 -51.60 13.48 16.44
N GLY A 107 -50.86 13.61 17.54
CA GLY A 107 -51.08 12.88 18.79
C GLY A 107 -50.51 11.46 18.81
N ARG A 108 -49.92 10.98 17.70
CA ARG A 108 -49.20 9.69 17.70
C ARG A 108 -47.89 9.83 18.46
N ARG A 109 -47.45 8.72 19.05
CA ARG A 109 -46.16 8.63 19.72
C ARG A 109 -45.31 7.55 19.06
N TYR A 110 -44.06 7.90 18.78
CA TYR A 110 -43.05 6.96 18.27
C TYR A 110 -41.85 6.96 19.20
N PRO A 111 -41.10 5.84 19.30
CA PRO A 111 -39.89 5.80 20.11
C PRO A 111 -38.87 6.84 19.62
N CYS A 112 -38.17 7.45 20.57
CA CYS A 112 -36.96 8.24 20.31
C CYS A 112 -35.70 7.36 20.26
N TRP A 113 -34.70 7.77 19.49
CA TRP A 113 -33.45 7.02 19.32
C TRP A 113 -32.21 7.90 19.19
N ASN A 114 -31.06 7.34 19.54
CA ASN A 114 -29.70 7.85 19.28
C ASN A 114 -29.55 9.37 19.49
N PRO A 115 -29.71 9.89 20.72
CA PRO A 115 -29.44 11.29 21.00
C PRO A 115 -27.96 11.60 20.80
N VAL A 116 -27.68 12.78 20.25
CA VAL A 116 -26.33 13.31 20.07
C VAL A 116 -26.32 14.76 20.50
N LEU A 117 -25.57 15.04 21.57
CA LEU A 117 -25.28 16.40 22.02
C LEU A 117 -24.10 16.94 21.24
N PHE A 118 -24.23 18.17 20.78
CA PHE A 118 -23.21 18.88 20.02
C PHE A 118 -23.20 20.35 20.45
N ARG A 119 -22.02 20.87 20.78
CA ARG A 119 -21.80 22.27 21.15
C ARG A 119 -20.74 22.86 20.21
N PRO A 120 -21.14 23.49 19.10
CA PRO A 120 -20.24 24.19 18.21
C PRO A 120 -19.75 25.51 18.84
N ARG A 121 -18.87 26.21 18.14
CA ARG A 121 -18.27 27.48 18.58
C ARG A 121 -19.26 28.65 18.73
N ASP A 122 -20.50 28.50 18.25
CA ASP A 122 -21.56 29.50 18.45
C ASP A 122 -22.10 29.57 19.88
N GLY A 123 -21.67 28.65 20.76
CA GLY A 123 -21.96 28.65 22.19
C GLY A 123 -23.25 27.93 22.57
N LYS A 124 -24.13 27.59 21.61
CA LYS A 124 -25.39 26.90 21.84
C LYS A 124 -25.19 25.39 21.94
N ILE A 125 -26.17 24.69 22.52
CA ILE A 125 -26.19 23.23 22.55
C ILE A 125 -27.29 22.72 21.62
N TYR A 126 -26.91 21.85 20.70
CA TYR A 126 -27.81 21.12 19.81
C TYR A 126 -27.98 19.70 20.31
N LEU A 127 -29.23 19.25 20.43
CA LEU A 127 -29.60 17.87 20.71
C LEU A 127 -30.26 17.29 19.46
N PHE A 128 -29.48 16.53 18.69
CA PHE A 128 -30.00 15.73 17.59
C PHE A 128 -30.53 14.40 18.12
N TYR A 129 -31.66 13.93 17.62
CA TYR A 129 -32.21 12.61 17.97
C TYR A 129 -33.13 12.15 16.85
N LYS A 130 -33.55 10.88 16.89
CA LYS A 130 -34.39 10.28 15.85
C LYS A 130 -35.74 9.94 16.44
N VAL A 131 -36.78 10.03 15.62
CA VAL A 131 -38.12 9.59 15.98
C VAL A 131 -38.65 8.71 14.87
N GLY A 132 -39.31 7.60 15.23
CA GLY A 132 -39.96 6.71 14.28
C GLY A 132 -39.95 5.25 14.72
N PRO A 133 -40.69 4.37 14.02
CA PRO A 133 -40.97 3.01 14.48
C PRO A 133 -39.78 2.04 14.39
N SER A 134 -38.76 2.34 13.60
CA SER A 134 -37.55 1.52 13.46
C SER A 134 -36.39 2.33 12.86
N PRO A 135 -35.13 1.89 13.01
CA PRO A 135 -33.97 2.54 12.39
C PRO A 135 -34.07 2.76 10.87
N SER A 136 -34.76 1.85 10.16
CA SER A 136 -35.01 1.97 8.71
C SER A 136 -36.16 2.93 8.33
N ARG A 137 -36.90 3.46 9.31
CA ARG A 137 -38.13 4.27 9.10
C ARG A 137 -38.21 5.51 10.00
N TRP A 138 -37.10 5.90 10.62
CA TRP A 138 -37.04 7.11 11.45
C TRP A 138 -36.74 8.36 10.64
N TRP A 139 -36.88 9.53 11.26
CA TRP A 139 -36.42 10.82 10.74
C TRP A 139 -35.62 11.56 11.81
N GLY A 140 -34.82 12.53 11.37
CA GLY A 140 -34.01 13.36 12.26
C GLY A 140 -34.82 14.49 12.89
N MET A 141 -34.56 14.74 14.17
CA MET A 141 -35.07 15.87 14.95
C MET A 141 -33.90 16.59 15.61
N VAL A 142 -34.04 17.90 15.81
CA VAL A 142 -33.08 18.74 16.53
C VAL A 142 -33.79 19.65 17.52
N LYS A 143 -33.20 19.83 18.70
CA LYS A 143 -33.56 20.87 19.67
C LYS A 143 -32.34 21.73 19.96
N GLU A 144 -32.57 23.00 20.22
CA GLU A 144 -31.53 23.97 20.59
C GLU A 144 -31.72 24.40 22.04
N SER A 145 -30.61 24.58 22.76
CA SER A 145 -30.57 25.19 24.08
C SER A 145 -29.57 26.36 24.08
N PRO A 146 -30.03 27.59 24.38
CA PRO A 146 -29.17 28.78 24.46
C PRO A 146 -28.51 28.96 25.84
N ASP A 147 -28.86 28.14 26.84
CA ASP A 147 -28.53 28.35 28.26
C ASP A 147 -27.93 27.10 28.92
N ASN A 148 -27.00 26.45 28.22
CA ASN A 148 -26.25 25.28 28.71
C ASN A 148 -27.12 24.06 29.08
N GLY A 149 -28.24 23.85 28.38
CA GLY A 149 -29.13 22.71 28.58
C GLY A 149 -30.15 22.89 29.72
N LYS A 150 -30.35 24.12 30.20
CA LYS A 150 -31.35 24.44 31.23
C LYS A 150 -32.75 24.52 30.63
N THR A 151 -32.89 25.21 29.50
CA THR A 151 -34.11 25.29 28.70
C THR A 151 -33.86 24.81 27.27
N TRP A 152 -34.92 24.34 26.62
CA TRP A 152 -34.85 23.79 25.26
C TRP A 152 -35.95 24.37 24.40
N GLN A 153 -35.59 24.84 23.22
CA GLN A 153 -36.55 25.26 22.20
C GLN A 153 -37.39 24.07 21.71
N PRO A 154 -38.57 24.34 21.10
CA PRO A 154 -39.36 23.31 20.44
C PRO A 154 -38.53 22.50 19.44
N ALA A 155 -38.82 21.21 19.32
CA ALA A 155 -38.09 20.35 18.40
C ALA A 155 -38.44 20.67 16.94
N VAL A 156 -37.42 20.72 16.10
CA VAL A 156 -37.55 20.93 14.65
C VAL A 156 -37.18 19.64 13.95
N ARG A 157 -37.99 19.24 12.96
CA ARG A 157 -37.70 18.10 12.09
C ARG A 157 -36.66 18.52 11.04
N LEU A 158 -35.63 17.68 10.84
CA LEU A 158 -34.67 17.89 9.77
C LEU A 158 -35.32 17.68 8.39
N PRO A 159 -34.80 18.32 7.32
CA PRO A 159 -35.33 18.14 5.98
C PRO A 159 -35.38 16.66 5.57
N ASP A 160 -36.39 16.29 4.77
CA ASP A 160 -36.53 14.91 4.31
C ASP A 160 -35.28 14.44 3.56
N GLY A 161 -34.84 13.22 3.88
CA GLY A 161 -33.59 12.66 3.39
C GLY A 161 -32.37 12.93 4.29
N PHE A 162 -32.47 13.79 5.30
CA PHE A 162 -31.41 14.06 6.26
C PHE A 162 -31.79 13.57 7.66
N LEU A 163 -30.81 12.99 8.37
CA LEU A 163 -30.99 12.39 9.69
C LEU A 163 -30.16 13.09 10.77
N GLY A 164 -29.20 13.93 10.38
CA GLY A 164 -28.18 14.48 11.26
C GLY A 164 -27.24 13.38 11.79
N PRO A 165 -26.44 13.67 12.82
CA PRO A 165 -25.44 12.74 13.35
C PRO A 165 -26.11 11.52 13.99
N ILE A 166 -25.71 10.30 13.65
CA ILE A 166 -26.29 9.08 14.24
C ILE A 166 -25.32 8.51 15.27
N LYS A 167 -25.70 8.63 16.55
CA LYS A 167 -24.98 8.13 17.72
C LYS A 167 -23.67 8.87 18.03
N ASN A 168 -22.81 9.11 17.03
CA ASN A 168 -21.53 9.80 17.19
C ASN A 168 -21.61 11.27 16.80
N LYS A 169 -20.70 12.10 17.33
CA LYS A 169 -20.81 13.56 17.29
C LYS A 169 -20.40 14.16 15.94
N PRO A 170 -20.99 15.29 15.53
CA PRO A 170 -20.47 16.09 14.43
C PRO A 170 -19.06 16.60 14.70
N LEU A 171 -18.31 16.84 13.63
CA LEU A 171 -17.07 17.62 13.64
C LEU A 171 -17.37 19.02 13.08
N GLU A 172 -16.95 20.06 13.79
CA GLU A 172 -16.92 21.44 13.27
C GLU A 172 -15.53 21.75 12.72
N LEU A 173 -15.46 22.11 11.43
CA LEU A 173 -14.23 22.55 10.77
C LEU A 173 -13.87 23.99 11.14
N GLU A 174 -12.66 24.42 10.81
CA GLU A 174 -12.19 25.78 11.09
C GLU A 174 -13.04 26.87 10.42
N ASP A 175 -13.64 26.58 9.27
CA ASP A 175 -14.51 27.50 8.53
C ASP A 175 -15.96 27.53 9.04
N GLY A 176 -16.26 26.79 10.11
CA GLY A 176 -17.60 26.68 10.71
C GLY A 176 -18.49 25.60 10.07
N THR A 177 -18.00 24.88 9.05
CA THR A 177 -18.75 23.76 8.46
C THR A 177 -18.94 22.63 9.47
N TRP A 178 -20.15 22.10 9.59
CA TRP A 178 -20.43 20.91 10.39
C TRP A 178 -20.51 19.68 9.50
N ILE A 179 -19.79 18.63 9.87
CA ILE A 179 -19.87 17.32 9.24
C ILE A 179 -20.52 16.35 10.23
N CYS A 180 -21.75 15.94 9.94
CA CYS A 180 -22.49 15.00 10.76
C CYS A 180 -22.22 13.56 10.27
N PRO A 181 -21.60 12.69 11.11
CA PRO A 181 -21.45 11.29 10.76
C PRO A 181 -22.80 10.58 10.83
N SER A 182 -23.27 10.09 9.69
CA SER A 182 -24.60 9.49 9.55
C SER A 182 -24.53 8.12 8.88
N SER A 183 -25.67 7.45 8.84
CA SER A 183 -25.79 6.13 8.22
C SER A 183 -27.25 5.74 7.99
N THR A 184 -27.51 4.84 7.06
CA THR A 184 -28.85 4.31 6.81
C THR A 184 -28.90 2.79 6.95
N GLU A 185 -30.08 2.30 7.30
CA GLU A 185 -30.43 0.89 7.29
C GLU A 185 -31.57 0.65 6.31
N THR A 186 -31.40 -0.31 5.42
CA THR A 186 -32.48 -0.63 4.47
C THR A 186 -33.59 -1.47 5.14
N PRO A 187 -34.83 -1.47 4.61
CA PRO A 187 -35.95 -2.16 5.24
C PRO A 187 -35.89 -3.70 5.16
N GLU A 188 -35.09 -4.28 4.27
CA GLU A 188 -34.98 -5.73 4.09
C GLU A 188 -34.40 -6.43 5.33
N ARG A 189 -34.52 -7.76 5.39
CA ARG A 189 -33.96 -8.58 6.48
C ARG A 189 -33.02 -9.65 5.92
N PRO A 190 -31.72 -9.61 6.24
CA PRO A 190 -31.04 -8.60 7.07
C PRO A 190 -30.97 -7.23 6.36
N SER A 191 -31.03 -6.13 7.13
CA SER A 191 -30.91 -4.76 6.60
C SER A 191 -29.52 -4.53 6.03
N ARG A 192 -29.36 -3.82 4.92
CA ARG A 192 -28.04 -3.36 4.45
C ARG A 192 -27.65 -2.08 5.16
N TRP A 193 -26.36 -1.91 5.46
CA TRP A 193 -25.84 -0.75 6.17
C TRP A 193 -24.94 0.09 5.27
N ARG A 194 -25.19 1.40 5.24
CA ARG A 194 -24.40 2.36 4.48
C ARG A 194 -24.09 3.55 5.37
N ILE A 195 -22.84 3.99 5.37
CA ILE A 195 -22.45 5.28 5.96
C ILE A 195 -22.58 6.40 4.94
N HIS A 196 -22.82 7.61 5.45
CA HIS A 196 -22.76 8.85 4.68
C HIS A 196 -22.52 10.02 5.63
N PHE A 197 -22.09 11.15 5.09
CA PHE A 197 -21.79 12.37 5.84
C PHE A 197 -22.77 13.46 5.42
N GLU A 198 -23.44 14.06 6.40
CA GLU A 198 -24.40 15.15 6.19
C GLU A 198 -23.74 16.46 6.60
N ILE A 199 -23.54 17.36 5.64
CA ILE A 199 -22.72 18.57 5.76
C ILE A 199 -23.61 19.79 5.74
N THR A 200 -23.40 20.73 6.67
CA THR A 200 -24.06 22.03 6.69
C THR A 200 -23.04 23.15 6.92
N LYS A 201 -23.17 24.24 6.17
CA LYS A 201 -22.28 25.43 6.26
C LYS A 201 -22.95 26.64 6.91
N ASP A 202 -24.24 26.52 7.23
CA ASP A 202 -25.12 27.59 7.70
C ASP A 202 -25.90 27.17 8.96
N HIS A 203 -25.26 26.32 9.77
CA HIS A 203 -25.70 25.90 11.10
C HIS A 203 -27.04 25.14 11.05
N GLY A 204 -27.19 24.28 10.03
CA GLY A 204 -28.32 23.37 9.88
C GLY A 204 -29.49 23.91 9.05
N GLN A 205 -29.35 25.07 8.39
CA GLN A 205 -30.38 25.61 7.50
C GLN A 205 -30.42 24.87 6.16
N THR A 206 -29.25 24.59 5.57
CA THR A 206 -29.09 23.79 4.36
C THR A 206 -28.11 22.64 4.58
N TRP A 207 -28.34 21.55 3.84
CA TRP A 207 -27.62 20.29 4.02
C TRP A 207 -27.20 19.69 2.68
N THR A 208 -26.01 19.09 2.66
CA THR A 208 -25.48 18.28 1.56
C THR A 208 -25.14 16.89 2.08
N LYS A 209 -25.29 15.86 1.24
CA LYS A 209 -24.95 14.47 1.58
C LYS A 209 -23.81 13.97 0.71
N VAL A 210 -22.78 13.41 1.35
CA VAL A 210 -21.63 12.79 0.69
C VAL A 210 -21.49 11.36 1.17
N SER A 211 -21.26 10.42 0.26
CA SER A 211 -21.03 9.00 0.60
C SER A 211 -19.66 8.56 0.09
N PRO A 212 -18.93 7.71 0.83
CA PRO A 212 -17.77 7.02 0.29
C PRO A 212 -18.15 6.21 -0.96
N PRO A 213 -17.27 6.16 -1.97
CA PRO A 213 -17.46 5.30 -3.14
C PRO A 213 -17.36 3.82 -2.75
N ASP A 214 -17.90 2.93 -3.61
CA ASP A 214 -17.73 1.49 -3.43
C ASP A 214 -16.27 1.08 -3.65
N GLY A 215 -15.75 0.21 -2.77
CA GLY A 215 -14.40 -0.36 -2.86
C GLY A 215 -14.39 -1.75 -3.49
N ALA A 216 -13.23 -2.42 -3.47
CA ALA A 216 -13.12 -3.82 -3.89
C ALA A 216 -13.99 -4.78 -3.05
N GLU A 217 -14.20 -4.44 -1.77
CA GLU A 217 -15.14 -5.11 -0.87
C GLU A 217 -16.29 -4.16 -0.52
N ILE A 218 -17.53 -4.63 -0.60
CA ILE A 218 -18.71 -3.88 -0.15
C ILE A 218 -19.02 -4.26 1.30
N LEU A 219 -18.68 -3.37 2.23
CA LEU A 219 -18.86 -3.55 3.67
C LEU A 219 -20.21 -3.00 4.17
N ASP A 220 -20.88 -3.73 5.07
CA ASP A 220 -22.06 -3.24 5.78
C ASP A 220 -21.59 -2.41 6.97
N ALA A 221 -21.40 -1.11 6.77
CA ALA A 221 -20.78 -0.17 7.70
C ALA A 221 -21.80 0.82 8.28
N ILE A 222 -21.69 1.17 9.57
CA ILE A 222 -22.64 2.04 10.26
C ILE A 222 -22.00 2.84 11.41
N GLN A 223 -22.64 3.97 11.77
CA GLN A 223 -22.28 4.82 12.92
C GLN A 223 -20.79 5.25 12.95
N PRO A 224 -20.33 6.07 11.98
CA PRO A 224 -18.95 6.56 11.97
C PRO A 224 -18.68 7.54 13.12
N SER A 225 -17.45 7.61 13.61
CA SER A 225 -16.87 8.76 14.35
C SER A 225 -15.85 9.43 13.43
N ILE A 226 -15.78 10.76 13.45
CA ILE A 226 -14.86 11.53 12.59
C ILE A 226 -13.68 12.02 13.43
N LEU A 227 -12.46 11.81 12.92
CA LEU A 227 -11.19 12.17 13.52
C LEU A 227 -10.47 13.18 12.62
N GLN A 228 -9.96 14.27 13.17
CA GLN A 228 -9.12 15.24 12.47
C GLN A 228 -7.65 14.84 12.67
N VAL A 229 -7.14 13.96 11.81
CA VAL A 229 -5.78 13.39 11.97
C VAL A 229 -4.69 14.38 11.56
N ALA A 230 -4.98 15.27 10.60
CA ALA A 230 -4.13 16.41 10.21
C ALA A 230 -5.03 17.53 9.65
N PRO A 231 -4.55 18.79 9.48
CA PRO A 231 -5.40 19.90 9.03
C PRO A 231 -6.25 19.62 7.77
N ASN A 232 -5.68 18.92 6.79
CA ASN A 232 -6.37 18.52 5.56
C ASN A 232 -6.67 17.02 5.51
N ARG A 233 -6.81 16.35 6.67
CA ARG A 233 -7.07 14.91 6.71
C ARG A 233 -8.08 14.54 7.79
N LEU A 234 -9.23 14.09 7.34
CA LEU A 234 -10.25 13.46 8.17
C LEU A 234 -10.14 11.94 8.02
N VAL A 235 -10.34 11.22 9.12
CA VAL A 235 -10.53 9.77 9.11
C VAL A 235 -11.84 9.48 9.80
N ALA A 236 -12.71 8.70 9.16
CA ALA A 236 -13.92 8.20 9.78
C ALA A 236 -13.78 6.70 10.05
N ILE A 237 -14.07 6.31 11.29
CA ILE A 237 -14.07 4.92 11.73
C ILE A 237 -15.43 4.53 12.29
N GLY A 238 -15.82 3.26 12.15
CA GLY A 238 -17.10 2.78 12.69
C GLY A 238 -17.14 1.27 12.71
N ARG A 239 -18.31 0.69 12.97
CA ARG A 239 -18.47 -0.78 13.05
C ARG A 239 -19.01 -1.35 11.75
N THR A 240 -18.68 -2.62 11.51
CA THR A 240 -19.24 -3.40 10.40
C THR A 240 -20.01 -4.62 10.88
N ARG A 241 -20.94 -5.12 10.07
CA ARG A 241 -21.59 -6.44 10.33
C ARG A 241 -20.58 -7.59 10.21
N GLN A 242 -19.48 -7.38 9.49
CA GLN A 242 -18.37 -8.31 9.29
C GLN A 242 -17.48 -8.49 10.54
N GLY A 243 -17.84 -7.91 11.69
CA GLY A 243 -17.17 -8.18 12.96
C GLY A 243 -15.84 -7.44 13.15
N ARG A 244 -15.71 -6.28 12.49
CA ARG A 244 -14.50 -5.45 12.46
C ARG A 244 -14.84 -3.96 12.50
N ILE A 245 -13.86 -3.14 12.86
CA ILE A 245 -13.92 -1.69 12.63
C ILE A 245 -13.58 -1.39 11.17
N PHE A 246 -14.27 -0.45 10.54
CA PHE A 246 -13.87 0.09 9.22
C PHE A 246 -13.14 1.41 9.38
N TRP A 247 -12.46 1.84 8.33
CA TRP A 247 -12.00 3.22 8.16
C TRP A 247 -12.28 3.72 6.73
N THR A 248 -12.39 5.05 6.59
CA THR A 248 -12.35 5.80 5.32
C THR A 248 -11.75 7.17 5.62
N ALA A 249 -11.16 7.84 4.63
CA ALA A 249 -10.52 9.14 4.81
C ALA A 249 -11.00 10.18 3.82
N SER A 250 -10.93 11.45 4.21
CA SER A 250 -11.14 12.61 3.34
C SER A 250 -9.94 13.55 3.41
N TYR A 251 -9.57 14.11 2.26
CA TYR A 251 -8.43 15.02 2.10
C TYR A 251 -8.83 16.44 1.72
N ASP A 252 -10.13 16.72 1.64
CA ASP A 252 -10.70 17.94 1.11
C ASP A 252 -11.77 18.53 2.04
N GLY A 253 -11.64 18.29 3.35
CA GLY A 253 -12.58 18.80 4.36
C GLY A 253 -13.93 18.08 4.35
N GLY A 254 -13.96 16.79 3.98
CA GLY A 254 -15.15 15.94 4.01
C GLY A 254 -16.00 15.98 2.74
N ASN A 255 -15.57 16.70 1.69
CA ASN A 255 -16.31 16.83 0.43
C ASN A 255 -16.25 15.54 -0.40
N THR A 256 -15.14 14.82 -0.34
CA THR A 256 -14.98 13.48 -0.91
C THR A 256 -14.30 12.55 0.09
N TRP A 257 -14.56 11.25 -0.05
CA TRP A 257 -14.04 10.21 0.84
C TRP A 257 -13.45 9.05 0.03
N THR A 258 -12.43 8.38 0.55
CA THR A 258 -11.92 7.13 -0.02
C THR A 258 -12.94 6.00 0.16
N PRO A 259 -12.87 4.90 -0.62
CA PRO A 259 -13.67 3.72 -0.33
C PRO A 259 -13.53 3.25 1.12
N VAL A 260 -14.61 2.66 1.65
CA VAL A 260 -14.60 2.07 3.01
C VAL A 260 -13.72 0.83 3.02
N GLN A 261 -12.77 0.78 3.94
CA GLN A 261 -11.86 -0.34 4.12
C GLN A 261 -12.00 -0.96 5.50
N ARG A 262 -11.86 -2.28 5.58
CA ARG A 262 -11.90 -3.01 6.85
C ARG A 262 -10.54 -2.90 7.55
N THR A 263 -10.55 -2.62 8.84
CA THR A 263 -9.35 -2.74 9.68
C THR A 263 -9.21 -4.16 10.21
N VAL A 264 -8.06 -4.45 10.81
CA VAL A 264 -7.81 -5.71 11.53
C VAL A 264 -8.43 -5.73 12.93
N VAL A 265 -8.96 -4.59 13.39
CA VAL A 265 -9.46 -4.40 14.75
C VAL A 265 -10.82 -5.09 14.92
N PRO A 266 -10.96 -6.06 15.84
CA PRO A 266 -12.21 -6.77 16.06
C PRO A 266 -13.28 -5.86 16.66
N ASN A 267 -14.54 -6.09 16.27
CA ASN A 267 -15.69 -5.49 16.92
C ASN A 267 -16.89 -6.46 16.85
N PRO A 268 -17.64 -6.68 17.95
CA PRO A 268 -18.71 -7.67 18.02
C PRO A 268 -20.04 -7.09 17.51
N ASN A 269 -19.96 -6.17 16.55
CA ASN A 269 -21.09 -5.38 16.08
C ASN A 269 -21.71 -4.51 17.19
N SER A 270 -20.87 -3.96 18.06
CA SER A 270 -21.23 -3.05 19.16
C SER A 270 -20.79 -1.63 18.84
N GLY A 271 -21.58 -0.63 19.25
CA GLY A 271 -21.29 0.78 18.99
C GLY A 271 -19.91 1.20 19.53
N ILE A 272 -19.21 2.03 18.77
CA ILE A 272 -17.90 2.61 19.13
C ILE A 272 -17.99 4.13 19.10
N ASP A 273 -17.16 4.84 19.86
CA ASP A 273 -16.91 6.28 19.65
C ASP A 273 -15.41 6.56 19.73
N ALA A 274 -14.97 7.60 19.05
CA ALA A 274 -13.56 7.98 18.98
C ALA A 274 -13.43 9.51 18.87
N VAL A 275 -12.31 10.03 19.39
CA VAL A 275 -12.01 11.47 19.40
C VAL A 275 -10.53 11.71 19.11
N THR A 276 -10.25 12.81 18.42
CA THR A 276 -8.89 13.34 18.29
C THR A 276 -8.53 14.09 19.57
N LEU A 277 -7.42 13.70 20.21
CA LEU A 277 -6.90 14.36 21.40
C LEU A 277 -6.13 15.64 21.03
N ALA A 278 -6.04 16.58 21.97
CA ALA A 278 -5.32 17.84 21.84
C ALA A 278 -3.82 17.67 21.54
N ASP A 279 -3.24 16.51 21.84
CA ASP A 279 -1.86 16.17 21.50
C ASP A 279 -1.69 15.46 20.15
N GLY A 280 -2.78 15.39 19.36
CA GLY A 280 -2.80 14.80 18.01
C GLY A 280 -3.01 13.29 17.96
N ARG A 281 -2.98 12.59 19.11
CA ARG A 281 -3.30 11.16 19.15
C ARG A 281 -4.80 10.94 18.95
N GLN A 282 -5.16 9.76 18.49
CA GLN A 282 -6.56 9.35 18.34
C GLN A 282 -6.92 8.37 19.44
N LEU A 283 -8.08 8.53 20.08
CA LEU A 283 -8.57 7.65 21.14
C LEU A 283 -9.90 7.01 20.71
N LEU A 284 -10.00 5.70 20.88
CA LEU A 284 -11.16 4.86 20.54
C LEU A 284 -11.67 4.15 21.79
N VAL A 285 -12.98 4.10 21.99
CA VAL A 285 -13.63 3.24 22.98
C VAL A 285 -14.51 2.21 22.26
N TYR A 286 -14.24 0.93 22.50
CA TYR A 286 -14.84 -0.18 21.75
C TYR A 286 -14.80 -1.50 22.52
N ASN A 287 -15.49 -2.53 22.00
CA ASN A 287 -15.37 -3.90 22.49
C ASN A 287 -14.38 -4.68 21.60
N PRO A 288 -13.20 -5.11 22.10
CA PRO A 288 -12.13 -5.73 21.30
C PRO A 288 -12.36 -7.22 21.02
N THR A 289 -13.59 -7.61 20.67
CA THR A 289 -13.98 -9.01 20.46
C THR A 289 -14.75 -9.18 19.15
N THR A 290 -14.98 -10.42 18.72
CA THR A 290 -15.90 -10.71 17.61
C THR A 290 -17.28 -11.15 18.08
N ARG A 291 -17.45 -11.40 19.38
CA ARG A 291 -18.69 -11.83 20.03
C ARG A 291 -18.77 -11.27 21.46
N GLY A 292 -19.97 -10.99 21.92
CA GLY A 292 -20.22 -10.44 23.26
C GLY A 292 -19.88 -8.95 23.36
N ARG A 293 -20.44 -8.25 24.35
CA ARG A 293 -20.23 -6.80 24.58
C ARG A 293 -19.37 -6.54 25.80
N SER A 294 -18.39 -7.41 26.01
CA SER A 294 -17.38 -7.33 27.06
C SER A 294 -16.09 -8.00 26.56
N PRO A 295 -14.88 -7.46 26.87
CA PRO A 295 -14.65 -6.22 27.62
C PRO A 295 -15.06 -4.95 26.86
N LEU A 296 -15.12 -3.82 27.57
CA LEU A 296 -15.13 -2.48 26.99
C LEU A 296 -13.76 -1.85 27.23
N SER A 297 -13.06 -1.47 26.17
CA SER A 297 -11.66 -1.03 26.23
C SER A 297 -11.44 0.29 25.50
N VAL A 298 -10.31 0.92 25.82
CA VAL A 298 -9.75 2.11 25.19
C VAL A 298 -8.56 1.70 24.34
N ALA A 299 -8.50 2.18 23.11
CA ALA A 299 -7.35 2.06 22.23
C ALA A 299 -6.83 3.43 21.78
N LEU A 300 -5.54 3.49 21.46
CA LEU A 300 -4.88 4.65 20.88
C LEU A 300 -4.40 4.37 19.46
N SER A 301 -4.36 5.41 18.64
CA SER A 301 -3.77 5.41 17.30
C SER A 301 -3.04 6.72 17.02
N GLN A 302 -2.05 6.69 16.13
CA GLN A 302 -1.39 7.89 15.60
C GLN A 302 -2.04 8.38 14.29
N ASP A 303 -2.69 7.49 13.54
CA ASP A 303 -3.16 7.77 12.18
C ASP A 303 -4.66 7.53 11.96
N GLY A 304 -5.36 7.11 13.01
CA GLY A 304 -6.79 6.78 12.99
C GLY A 304 -7.12 5.43 12.34
N VAL A 305 -6.11 4.66 11.94
CA VAL A 305 -6.29 3.38 11.20
C VAL A 305 -5.67 2.22 11.97
N ASP A 306 -4.45 2.40 12.49
CA ASP A 306 -3.75 1.38 13.29
C ASP A 306 -4.00 1.63 14.78
N TRP A 307 -4.80 0.76 15.40
CA TRP A 307 -5.22 0.89 16.80
C TRP A 307 -4.50 -0.09 17.72
N LYS A 308 -4.14 0.36 18.93
CA LYS A 308 -3.58 -0.45 20.01
C LYS A 308 -4.40 -0.27 21.28
N GLU A 309 -4.90 -1.37 21.83
CA GLU A 309 -5.57 -1.36 23.14
C GLU A 309 -4.59 -0.93 24.24
N VAL A 310 -5.02 -0.04 25.13
CA VAL A 310 -4.17 0.54 26.19
C VAL A 310 -4.81 0.51 27.58
N LEU A 311 -6.12 0.33 27.69
CA LEU A 311 -6.83 0.31 28.97
C LEU A 311 -8.16 -0.45 28.81
N THR A 312 -8.52 -1.28 29.79
CA THR A 312 -9.84 -1.91 29.89
C THR A 312 -10.69 -1.13 30.90
N LEU A 313 -11.91 -0.73 30.52
CA LEU A 313 -12.85 0.01 31.37
C LEU A 313 -13.77 -0.91 32.18
N GLU A 314 -14.23 -1.99 31.55
CA GLU A 314 -15.10 -3.02 32.12
C GLU A 314 -14.72 -4.39 31.52
N ASP A 315 -14.70 -5.44 32.33
CA ASP A 315 -14.33 -6.82 31.92
C ASP A 315 -15.25 -7.91 32.50
N GLU A 316 -16.36 -7.52 33.15
CA GLU A 316 -17.36 -8.50 33.62
C GLU A 316 -18.09 -9.15 32.43
N PRO A 317 -18.57 -10.40 32.54
CA PRO A 317 -19.25 -11.12 31.44
C PRO A 317 -20.70 -10.63 31.19
N GLU A 318 -20.86 -9.34 30.92
CA GLU A 318 -22.13 -8.61 30.85
C GLU A 318 -22.17 -7.68 29.61
N GLU A 319 -23.19 -6.82 29.50
CA GLU A 319 -23.32 -5.87 28.40
C GLU A 319 -22.80 -4.47 28.74
N PHE A 320 -21.69 -4.06 28.10
CA PHE A 320 -21.14 -2.70 28.15
C PHE A 320 -20.98 -2.15 26.73
N SER A 321 -21.68 -1.07 26.42
CA SER A 321 -21.79 -0.67 25.01
C SER A 321 -22.17 0.79 24.79
N TYR A 322 -22.10 1.21 23.52
CA TYR A 322 -22.46 2.54 23.03
C TYR A 322 -21.76 3.66 23.83
N PRO A 323 -20.42 3.66 23.86
CA PRO A 323 -19.67 4.72 24.50
C PRO A 323 -19.88 6.05 23.76
N ALA A 324 -19.72 7.16 24.45
CA ALA A 324 -19.58 8.49 23.89
C ALA A 324 -18.40 9.19 24.56
N VAL A 325 -17.54 9.81 23.76
CA VAL A 325 -16.24 10.31 24.22
C VAL A 325 -16.07 11.78 23.85
N ILE A 326 -15.52 12.57 24.77
CA ILE A 326 -15.03 13.94 24.52
C ILE A 326 -13.71 14.14 25.26
N GLN A 327 -12.92 15.11 24.81
CA GLN A 327 -11.86 15.71 25.63
C GLN A 327 -12.31 17.11 26.05
N THR A 328 -12.23 17.41 27.33
CA THR A 328 -12.63 18.68 27.94
C THR A 328 -11.46 19.68 27.94
N ARG A 329 -11.75 20.96 28.20
CA ARG A 329 -10.74 22.05 28.19
C ARG A 329 -9.61 21.88 29.19
N ASP A 330 -9.84 21.13 30.26
CA ASP A 330 -8.82 20.75 31.26
C ASP A 330 -7.85 19.66 30.76
N GLY A 331 -8.09 19.12 29.56
CA GLY A 331 -7.28 18.09 28.92
C GLY A 331 -7.66 16.66 29.31
N LEU A 332 -8.65 16.45 30.17
CA LEU A 332 -9.13 15.12 30.56
C LEU A 332 -10.09 14.54 29.51
N VAL A 333 -10.18 13.22 29.45
CA VAL A 333 -11.10 12.51 28.54
C VAL A 333 -12.29 12.01 29.32
N HIS A 334 -13.48 12.43 28.91
CA HIS A 334 -14.74 12.05 29.53
C HIS A 334 -15.46 11.03 28.64
N ILE A 335 -15.81 9.89 29.23
CA ILE A 335 -16.46 8.78 28.55
C ILE A 335 -17.78 8.49 29.26
N THR A 336 -18.88 8.42 28.51
CA THR A 336 -20.14 7.83 29.00
C THR A 336 -20.47 6.57 28.25
N TYR A 337 -21.10 5.58 28.87
CA TYR A 337 -21.54 4.37 28.17
C TYR A 337 -22.73 3.71 28.86
N THR A 338 -23.44 2.89 28.10
CA THR A 338 -24.53 2.06 28.63
C THR A 338 -23.96 0.90 29.43
N TRP A 339 -24.38 0.81 30.70
CA TRP A 339 -24.04 -0.26 31.61
C TRP A 339 -25.27 -1.16 31.83
N LYS A 340 -25.19 -2.41 31.35
CA LYS A 340 -26.23 -3.45 31.44
C LYS A 340 -27.63 -3.03 30.95
N ARG A 341 -27.73 -2.00 30.11
CA ARG A 341 -28.97 -1.36 29.65
C ARG A 341 -29.85 -0.75 30.74
N GLU A 342 -29.33 -0.58 31.95
CA GLU A 342 -30.06 -0.10 33.13
C GLU A 342 -29.63 1.31 33.56
N ARG A 343 -28.33 1.59 33.45
CA ARG A 343 -27.71 2.86 33.88
C ARG A 343 -26.71 3.37 32.88
N ILE A 344 -26.35 4.65 33.01
CA ILE A 344 -25.26 5.27 32.26
C ILE A 344 -24.07 5.50 33.21
N ARG A 345 -22.92 4.94 32.84
CA ARG A 345 -21.65 5.17 33.54
C ARG A 345 -20.98 6.41 32.98
N HIS A 346 -20.31 7.19 33.83
CA HIS A 346 -19.36 8.23 33.46
C HIS A 346 -17.97 7.90 34.01
N VAL A 347 -16.96 7.98 33.14
CA VAL A 347 -15.56 7.73 33.45
C VAL A 347 -14.73 8.93 32.99
N VAL A 348 -13.76 9.33 33.81
CA VAL A 348 -12.78 10.37 33.49
C VAL A 348 -11.39 9.74 33.41
N LEU A 349 -10.70 9.96 32.31
CA LEU A 349 -9.34 9.48 32.08
C LEU A 349 -8.35 10.65 31.97
N ASP A 350 -7.15 10.45 32.49
CA ASP A 350 -6.00 11.30 32.18
C ASP A 350 -5.26 10.74 30.95
N PRO A 351 -5.42 11.33 29.75
CA PRO A 351 -4.80 10.80 28.54
C PRO A 351 -3.27 10.87 28.56
N ARG A 352 -2.67 11.70 29.43
CA ARG A 352 -1.20 11.82 29.55
C ARG A 352 -0.58 10.58 30.18
N LYS A 353 -1.37 9.81 30.93
CA LYS A 353 -0.96 8.53 31.53
C LYS A 353 -1.21 7.34 30.62
N LEU A 354 -1.96 7.53 29.53
CA LEU A 354 -2.08 6.52 28.48
C LEU A 354 -0.88 6.67 27.56
N SER A 355 -0.07 5.63 27.46
CA SER A 355 0.98 5.55 26.44
C SER A 355 0.59 4.50 25.42
N LEU A 356 0.79 4.78 24.13
CA LEU A 356 1.03 3.70 23.20
C LEU A 356 2.18 2.88 23.78
N PRO A 357 2.07 1.54 23.85
CA PRO A 357 3.15 0.72 24.34
C PRO A 357 4.43 1.20 23.66
N LYS A 358 5.44 1.63 24.44
CA LYS A 358 6.81 1.66 23.90
C LYS A 358 6.96 0.30 23.24
N GLN A 359 7.46 0.25 22.01
CA GLN A 359 7.86 -1.02 21.43
C GLN A 359 8.99 -1.58 22.29
N GLN A 360 8.61 -2.19 23.41
CA GLN A 360 9.43 -3.17 24.06
C GLN A 360 9.46 -4.34 23.09
N PRO A 361 10.64 -4.94 22.88
CA PRO A 361 10.72 -6.21 22.17
C PRO A 361 9.66 -7.11 22.81
N VAL A 362 8.74 -7.62 22.00
CA VAL A 362 7.68 -8.49 22.48
C VAL A 362 8.36 -9.64 23.22
N GLY A 363 8.35 -9.55 24.55
CA GLY A 363 8.55 -10.69 25.40
C GLY A 363 7.34 -11.57 25.15
N GLY A 364 7.47 -12.49 24.21
CA GLY A 364 6.53 -13.58 24.05
C GLY A 364 6.32 -14.29 25.38
N PRO A 365 5.28 -15.14 25.50
CA PRO A 365 5.12 -15.99 26.68
C PRO A 365 6.48 -16.61 26.98
N ARG A 366 6.93 -16.45 28.24
CA ARG A 366 8.19 -16.97 28.76
C ARG A 366 8.45 -18.28 28.04
N ALA A 367 9.37 -18.25 27.06
CA ALA A 367 9.72 -19.42 26.33
C ALA A 367 10.26 -20.36 27.39
N GLN A 368 9.46 -21.36 27.77
CA GLN A 368 10.06 -22.60 28.16
C GLN A 368 11.06 -22.89 27.05
N SER A 369 12.32 -22.97 27.45
CA SER A 369 13.45 -23.28 26.59
C SER A 369 13.21 -24.64 25.95
N VAL A 370 12.43 -24.63 24.87
CA VAL A 370 12.39 -25.69 23.89
C VAL A 370 13.03 -25.05 22.68
N THR A 371 14.33 -25.24 22.59
CA THR A 371 15.15 -24.98 21.40
C THR A 371 14.67 -25.87 20.26
N ALA A 372 13.54 -25.50 19.65
CA ALA A 372 13.18 -25.93 18.31
C ALA A 372 13.82 -24.92 17.34
N PRO A 373 14.52 -25.36 16.29
CA PRO A 373 15.04 -24.45 15.27
C PRO A 373 13.88 -23.63 14.67
N LEU A 374 14.03 -22.29 14.60
CA LEU A 374 13.08 -21.47 13.85
C LEU A 374 13.01 -22.01 12.42
N SER A 375 11.82 -22.37 11.95
CA SER A 375 11.61 -22.74 10.55
C SER A 375 12.03 -21.58 9.65
N ARG A 376 12.63 -21.89 8.49
CA ARG A 376 13.10 -20.87 7.55
C ARG A 376 11.96 -19.91 7.16
N PRO A 377 12.20 -18.58 7.10
CA PRO A 377 11.15 -17.63 6.80
C PRO A 377 10.76 -17.70 5.32
N ASN A 378 9.49 -17.38 5.02
CA ASN A 378 9.11 -17.03 3.66
C ASN A 378 9.72 -15.67 3.28
N VAL A 379 9.91 -15.44 1.99
CA VAL A 379 10.41 -14.16 1.45
C VAL A 379 9.44 -13.62 0.43
N ILE A 380 9.01 -12.38 0.59
CA ILE A 380 8.17 -11.65 -0.36
C ILE A 380 8.87 -10.34 -0.70
N ILE A 381 9.12 -10.13 -2.00
CA ILE A 381 9.71 -8.90 -2.53
C ILE A 381 8.67 -8.25 -3.43
N VAL A 382 8.24 -7.04 -3.07
CA VAL A 382 7.41 -6.18 -3.91
C VAL A 382 8.29 -5.09 -4.50
N LEU A 383 8.39 -5.05 -5.83
CA LEU A 383 9.17 -4.07 -6.58
C LEU A 383 8.24 -3.27 -7.51
N THR A 384 8.14 -1.97 -7.27
CA THR A 384 7.39 -1.04 -8.13
C THR A 384 8.29 -0.38 -9.19
N ASP A 385 7.68 0.13 -10.26
CA ASP A 385 8.37 0.58 -11.48
C ASP A 385 8.16 2.10 -11.68
N ASP A 386 9.25 2.88 -11.70
CA ASP A 386 9.23 4.35 -11.83
C ASP A 386 8.63 5.15 -10.66
N GLN A 387 8.60 4.58 -9.45
CA GLN A 387 8.15 5.27 -8.24
C GLN A 387 9.34 5.95 -7.53
N GLY A 388 9.27 7.25 -7.32
CA GLY A 388 10.35 8.02 -6.68
C GLY A 388 10.32 7.98 -5.16
N PHE A 389 11.41 8.46 -4.54
CA PHE A 389 11.48 8.62 -3.08
C PHE A 389 10.36 9.49 -2.51
N GLY A 390 10.00 10.56 -3.21
CA GLY A 390 8.95 11.48 -2.80
C GLY A 390 7.52 10.98 -3.05
N ASP A 391 7.33 9.81 -3.64
CA ASP A 391 6.01 9.32 -4.07
C ASP A 391 5.29 8.48 -3.00
N LEU A 392 5.56 8.76 -1.71
CA LEU A 392 4.97 8.09 -0.55
C LEU A 392 4.63 9.10 0.55
N SER A 393 3.50 8.92 1.26
CA SER A 393 3.11 9.82 2.34
C SER A 393 4.08 9.75 3.54
N CYS A 394 4.62 8.58 3.88
CA CYS A 394 5.64 8.46 4.93
C CYS A 394 6.96 9.19 4.63
N HIS A 395 7.18 9.63 3.38
CA HIS A 395 8.31 10.45 2.98
C HIS A 395 7.95 11.93 2.79
N GLY A 396 6.72 12.33 3.11
CA GLY A 396 6.28 13.73 3.09
C GLY A 396 5.55 14.16 1.82
N ASN A 397 5.09 13.23 0.98
CA ASN A 397 4.22 13.60 -0.15
C ASN A 397 2.96 14.33 0.37
N PRO A 398 2.67 15.55 -0.11
CA PRO A 398 1.56 16.35 0.43
C PRO A 398 0.20 16.00 -0.17
N ILE A 399 0.15 15.19 -1.24
CA ILE A 399 -1.08 14.88 -1.99
C ILE A 399 -1.40 13.38 -1.94
N LEU A 400 -0.44 12.53 -2.29
CA LEU A 400 -0.63 11.08 -2.36
C LEU A 400 -0.55 10.46 -0.97
N PHE A 401 -1.54 9.63 -0.64
CA PHE A 401 -1.60 8.91 0.62
C PHE A 401 -1.45 7.39 0.42
N THR A 402 -0.54 6.78 1.18
CA THR A 402 -0.14 5.37 1.07
C THR A 402 -0.14 4.68 2.44
N PRO A 403 -1.31 4.47 3.07
CA PRO A 403 -1.40 4.02 4.47
C PRO A 403 -0.80 2.64 4.72
N ASN A 404 -0.93 1.71 3.79
CA ASN A 404 -0.48 0.33 3.98
C ASN A 404 1.05 0.23 3.83
N ILE A 405 1.62 0.97 2.87
CA ILE A 405 3.07 1.10 2.71
C ILE A 405 3.64 1.88 3.89
N ASP A 406 2.99 2.95 4.33
CA ASP A 406 3.38 3.72 5.52
C ASP A 406 3.37 2.85 6.77
N ARG A 407 2.39 1.95 6.91
CA ARG A 407 2.36 0.95 7.99
C ARG A 407 3.56 0.01 7.92
N LEU A 408 3.90 -0.53 6.75
CA LEU A 408 5.11 -1.35 6.58
C LEU A 408 6.37 -0.56 6.99
N ALA A 409 6.44 0.71 6.62
CA ALA A 409 7.54 1.62 6.96
C ALA A 409 7.63 1.85 8.49
N ARG A 410 6.49 2.00 9.19
CA ARG A 410 6.41 2.15 10.65
C ARG A 410 6.67 0.86 11.43
N GLU A 411 6.31 -0.29 10.88
CA GLU A 411 6.46 -1.57 11.57
C GLU A 411 7.83 -2.22 11.29
N GLY A 412 8.43 -1.96 10.13
CA GLY A 412 9.70 -2.54 9.68
C GLY A 412 10.93 -1.70 9.98
N VAL A 413 11.96 -1.92 9.18
CA VAL A 413 13.22 -1.15 9.11
C VAL A 413 13.30 -0.48 7.76
N ARG A 414 13.63 0.81 7.74
CA ARG A 414 13.71 1.64 6.54
C ARG A 414 15.16 1.90 6.18
N LEU A 415 15.54 1.68 4.93
CA LEU A 415 16.87 2.05 4.43
C LEU A 415 16.78 3.47 3.86
N ARG A 416 17.27 4.46 4.60
CA ARG A 416 17.05 5.90 4.29
C ARG A 416 17.91 6.40 3.14
N ASP A 417 19.05 5.78 2.93
CA ASP A 417 20.02 6.10 1.88
C ASP A 417 20.29 4.84 1.04
N PHE A 418 19.23 4.32 0.42
CA PHE A 418 19.25 3.11 -0.39
C PHE A 418 19.31 3.44 -1.88
N HIS A 419 20.28 2.85 -2.57
CA HIS A 419 20.62 3.15 -3.95
C HIS A 419 20.35 1.97 -4.89
N VAL A 420 19.74 2.27 -6.02
CA VAL A 420 19.50 1.35 -7.14
C VAL A 420 20.25 1.85 -8.38
N SER A 421 20.14 1.19 -9.51
CA SER A 421 20.52 1.82 -10.78
C SER A 421 19.45 2.85 -11.21
N PRO A 422 19.80 3.86 -12.03
CA PRO A 422 18.85 4.89 -12.45
C PRO A 422 17.73 4.42 -13.39
N VAL A 423 17.73 3.15 -13.79
CA VAL A 423 16.78 2.55 -14.75
C VAL A 423 16.51 1.07 -14.43
N CYS A 424 15.35 0.58 -14.87
CA CYS A 424 14.77 -0.70 -14.48
C CYS A 424 15.64 -1.96 -14.68
N THR A 425 16.12 -2.27 -15.89
CA THR A 425 16.86 -3.52 -16.19
C THR A 425 18.14 -3.68 -15.35
N PRO A 426 19.04 -2.68 -15.31
CA PRO A 426 20.16 -2.64 -14.36
C PRO A 426 19.79 -2.97 -12.92
N THR A 427 18.76 -2.33 -12.37
CA THR A 427 18.34 -2.58 -10.99
C THR A 427 17.84 -4.00 -10.79
N ARG A 428 17.02 -4.51 -11.73
CA ARG A 428 16.47 -5.87 -11.66
C ARG A 428 17.58 -6.91 -11.75
N GLY A 429 18.55 -6.71 -12.63
CA GLY A 429 19.74 -7.56 -12.73
C GLY A 429 20.57 -7.55 -11.46
N GLN A 430 20.81 -6.36 -10.89
CA GLN A 430 21.54 -6.21 -9.63
C GLN A 430 20.82 -6.88 -8.45
N LEU A 431 19.50 -6.75 -8.36
CA LEU A 431 18.69 -7.45 -7.36
C LEU A 431 18.81 -8.97 -7.50
N MET A 432 18.67 -9.49 -8.72
CA MET A 432 18.70 -10.93 -8.97
C MET A 432 20.07 -11.55 -8.77
N THR A 433 21.16 -10.79 -8.87
CA THR A 433 22.53 -11.36 -8.89
C THR A 433 23.39 -10.93 -7.71
N GLY A 434 23.07 -9.83 -7.02
CA GLY A 434 23.96 -9.22 -6.03
C GLY A 434 25.24 -8.64 -6.64
N LEU A 435 25.27 -8.46 -7.96
CA LEU A 435 26.40 -7.96 -8.75
C LEU A 435 26.02 -6.69 -9.49
N ASP A 436 26.99 -5.82 -9.72
CA ASP A 436 26.78 -4.60 -10.50
C ASP A 436 26.24 -4.88 -11.91
N ALA A 437 25.43 -3.97 -12.46
CA ALA A 437 24.79 -4.11 -13.77
C ALA A 437 25.81 -4.26 -14.91
N LEU A 438 26.94 -3.55 -14.84
CA LEU A 438 28.01 -3.66 -15.85
C LEU A 438 28.80 -4.97 -15.73
N ARG A 439 28.76 -5.62 -14.55
CA ARG A 439 29.38 -6.94 -14.32
C ARG A 439 28.43 -8.08 -14.66
N ASN A 440 27.14 -7.94 -14.39
CA ASN A 440 26.14 -8.99 -14.55
C ASN A 440 25.55 -9.11 -15.97
N GLY A 441 25.75 -8.09 -16.82
CA GLY A 441 25.35 -8.10 -18.24
C GLY A 441 24.03 -7.38 -18.53
N ALA A 442 23.12 -7.32 -17.57
CA ALA A 442 21.83 -6.64 -17.69
C ALA A 442 22.00 -5.13 -17.49
N ARG A 443 22.69 -4.47 -18.41
CA ARG A 443 23.27 -3.13 -18.23
C ARG A 443 22.46 -1.97 -18.77
N SER A 444 21.48 -2.18 -19.66
CA SER A 444 20.75 -1.09 -20.30
C SER A 444 19.31 -1.43 -20.66
N VAL A 445 18.57 -0.39 -21.01
CA VAL A 445 17.24 -0.43 -21.62
C VAL A 445 17.32 0.43 -22.89
N PRO A 446 17.16 -0.10 -24.11
CA PRO A 446 17.20 -1.47 -24.60
C PRO A 446 18.60 -1.80 -25.18
N ALA A 447 18.69 -2.18 -26.46
CA ALA A 447 19.91 -2.40 -27.26
C ALA A 447 20.62 -3.73 -26.98
N ALA A 448 19.87 -4.83 -26.89
CA ALA A 448 20.38 -6.21 -26.73
C ALA A 448 21.25 -6.46 -25.48
N THR A 449 21.13 -5.61 -24.47
CA THR A 449 21.96 -5.63 -23.26
C THR A 449 21.12 -5.67 -21.99
N ASN A 450 19.95 -6.30 -22.12
CA ASN A 450 18.96 -6.48 -21.08
C ASN A 450 18.89 -7.92 -20.54
N MET A 451 19.97 -8.70 -20.71
CA MET A 451 20.05 -10.09 -20.25
C MET A 451 21.18 -10.25 -19.25
N ILE A 452 20.95 -11.06 -18.22
CA ILE A 452 22.01 -11.48 -17.29
C ILE A 452 22.91 -12.50 -17.99
N TRP A 453 24.22 -12.42 -17.78
CA TRP A 453 25.15 -13.44 -18.24
C TRP A 453 24.76 -14.81 -17.68
N ARG A 454 24.56 -15.80 -18.55
CA ARG A 454 23.97 -17.10 -18.18
C ARG A 454 24.79 -17.89 -17.15
N GLU A 455 26.10 -17.63 -17.06
CA GLU A 455 26.97 -18.23 -16.04
C GLU A 455 26.76 -17.69 -14.61
N ILE A 456 26.08 -16.56 -14.47
CA ILE A 456 25.80 -15.94 -13.17
C ILE A 456 24.48 -16.49 -12.63
N PRO A 457 24.46 -17.12 -11.44
CA PRO A 457 23.22 -17.63 -10.87
C PRO A 457 22.32 -16.50 -10.38
N THR A 458 21.00 -16.65 -10.55
CA THR A 458 20.00 -15.72 -10.03
C THR A 458 19.59 -16.04 -8.60
N MET A 459 18.97 -15.08 -7.91
CA MET A 459 18.34 -15.24 -6.61
C MET A 459 17.39 -16.43 -6.60
N ALA A 460 16.55 -16.56 -7.63
CA ALA A 460 15.60 -17.66 -7.73
C ALA A 460 16.30 -19.02 -7.84
N GLU A 461 17.36 -19.14 -8.65
CA GLU A 461 18.16 -20.38 -8.75
C GLU A 461 18.82 -20.74 -7.41
N LEU A 462 19.39 -19.75 -6.72
CA LEU A 462 20.01 -19.94 -5.40
C LEU A 462 19.00 -20.37 -4.34
N PHE A 463 17.82 -19.75 -4.31
CA PHE A 463 16.73 -20.09 -3.39
C PHE A 463 16.17 -21.47 -3.68
N ARG A 464 15.87 -21.78 -4.94
CA ARG A 464 15.37 -23.08 -5.38
C ARG A 464 16.34 -24.20 -5.04
N LYS A 465 17.64 -24.01 -5.27
CA LYS A 465 18.69 -24.97 -4.88
C LYS A 465 18.72 -25.23 -3.37
N ASN A 466 18.29 -24.27 -2.56
CA ASN A 466 18.18 -24.40 -1.11
C ASN A 466 16.80 -24.88 -0.62
N GLY A 467 15.92 -25.33 -1.52
CA GLY A 467 14.64 -25.95 -1.19
C GLY A 467 13.45 -24.99 -1.05
N TYR A 468 13.58 -23.74 -1.52
CA TYR A 468 12.44 -22.83 -1.62
C TYR A 468 11.65 -23.10 -2.90
N ARG A 469 10.33 -22.96 -2.81
CA ARG A 469 9.50 -22.71 -3.99
C ARG A 469 9.68 -21.27 -4.45
N THR A 470 9.75 -21.05 -5.75
CA THR A 470 10.02 -19.71 -6.30
C THR A 470 8.92 -19.26 -7.26
N GLY A 471 8.36 -18.08 -7.03
CA GLY A 471 7.26 -17.52 -7.81
C GLY A 471 7.55 -16.08 -8.26
N GLN A 472 7.30 -15.77 -9.52
CA GLN A 472 7.40 -14.43 -10.10
C GLN A 472 6.07 -13.99 -10.72
N PHE A 473 5.67 -12.75 -10.44
CA PHE A 473 4.40 -12.16 -10.88
C PHE A 473 4.62 -10.72 -11.39
N GLY A 474 4.40 -10.49 -12.68
CA GLY A 474 4.50 -9.18 -13.35
C GLY A 474 5.76 -9.01 -14.20
N LYS A 475 6.38 -7.83 -14.13
CA LYS A 475 7.51 -7.40 -14.98
C LYS A 475 8.79 -8.21 -14.71
N TRP A 476 9.34 -8.82 -15.76
CA TRP A 476 10.65 -9.49 -15.72
C TRP A 476 11.78 -8.58 -16.19
N HIS A 477 11.76 -8.24 -17.49
CA HIS A 477 12.69 -7.31 -18.14
C HIS A 477 14.18 -7.73 -18.07
N LEU A 478 14.45 -9.04 -18.03
CA LEU A 478 15.81 -9.60 -18.00
C LEU A 478 16.08 -10.63 -19.11
N GLY A 479 15.28 -10.57 -20.17
CA GLY A 479 15.31 -11.46 -21.33
C GLY A 479 13.96 -12.15 -21.59
N ASP A 480 13.57 -12.25 -22.86
CA ASP A 480 12.28 -12.84 -23.28
C ASP A 480 12.44 -14.22 -23.93
N HIS A 481 13.69 -14.63 -24.20
CA HIS A 481 14.04 -15.84 -24.94
C HIS A 481 14.71 -16.86 -24.03
N TYR A 482 14.61 -18.13 -24.38
CA TYR A 482 15.32 -19.22 -23.72
C TYR A 482 16.85 -19.02 -23.79
N PRO A 483 17.60 -19.30 -22.71
CA PRO A 483 17.19 -19.68 -21.36
C PRO A 483 17.07 -18.48 -20.38
N ASP A 484 16.71 -17.29 -20.87
CA ASP A 484 16.71 -16.04 -20.12
C ASP A 484 15.32 -15.63 -19.56
N ARG A 485 14.27 -16.43 -19.83
CA ARG A 485 12.90 -16.23 -19.29
C ARG A 485 12.85 -16.51 -17.77
N PRO A 486 11.87 -15.99 -17.01
CA PRO A 486 11.87 -16.12 -15.55
C PRO A 486 11.95 -17.58 -15.06
N PHE A 487 11.19 -18.47 -15.69
CA PHE A 487 11.12 -19.89 -15.30
C PHE A 487 12.33 -20.72 -15.77
N ASP A 488 13.06 -20.25 -16.78
CA ASP A 488 14.38 -20.80 -17.12
C ASP A 488 15.44 -20.35 -16.11
N ARG A 489 15.25 -19.18 -15.50
CA ARG A 489 16.15 -18.53 -14.54
C ARG A 489 15.75 -18.73 -13.08
N GLY A 490 15.15 -19.89 -12.78
CA GLY A 490 14.99 -20.40 -11.42
C GLY A 490 13.62 -20.22 -10.78
N PHE A 491 12.66 -19.55 -11.42
CA PHE A 491 11.29 -19.44 -10.90
C PHE A 491 10.45 -20.69 -11.25
N ASP A 492 9.93 -21.40 -10.25
CA ASP A 492 9.03 -22.55 -10.47
C ASP A 492 7.67 -22.13 -11.04
N LYS A 493 7.20 -20.94 -10.66
CA LYS A 493 5.99 -20.30 -11.19
C LYS A 493 6.32 -18.94 -11.77
N ALA A 494 5.90 -18.66 -13.00
CA ALA A 494 6.11 -17.36 -13.62
C ALA A 494 4.83 -16.90 -14.34
N ILE A 495 4.29 -15.76 -13.92
CA ILE A 495 3.18 -15.09 -14.61
C ILE A 495 3.64 -13.67 -14.95
N TRP A 496 3.90 -13.42 -16.23
CA TRP A 496 4.72 -12.29 -16.66
C TRP A 496 4.30 -11.75 -18.02
N PHE A 497 4.99 -10.73 -18.53
CA PHE A 497 4.84 -10.23 -19.89
C PHE A 497 6.23 -9.83 -20.44
N GLY A 498 6.36 -9.73 -21.77
CA GLY A 498 7.64 -9.51 -22.43
C GLY A 498 8.10 -8.05 -22.47
N GLY A 499 9.36 -7.81 -22.78
CA GLY A 499 9.92 -6.47 -22.91
C GLY A 499 9.96 -5.71 -21.58
N TRP A 500 9.93 -4.37 -21.65
CA TRP A 500 10.04 -3.51 -20.46
C TRP A 500 8.71 -3.13 -19.82
N GLY A 501 7.58 -3.34 -20.49
CA GLY A 501 6.28 -2.83 -20.03
C GLY A 501 5.20 -2.87 -21.10
N VAL A 502 3.98 -2.54 -20.69
CA VAL A 502 2.90 -2.17 -21.62
C VAL A 502 3.39 -1.00 -22.48
N ALA A 503 3.13 -1.03 -23.79
CA ALA A 503 3.66 -0.11 -24.81
C ALA A 503 5.12 -0.35 -25.28
N SER A 504 5.79 -1.39 -24.77
CA SER A 504 7.00 -1.90 -25.40
C SER A 504 6.74 -2.41 -26.81
N ASP A 505 7.78 -2.59 -27.62
CA ASP A 505 7.69 -3.23 -28.94
C ASP A 505 7.06 -4.63 -28.87
N VAL A 506 7.43 -5.43 -27.87
CA VAL A 506 6.85 -6.76 -27.65
C VAL A 506 5.39 -6.69 -27.18
N GLU A 507 5.05 -5.73 -26.32
CA GLU A 507 3.70 -5.55 -25.76
C GLU A 507 2.94 -4.37 -26.40
N PHE A 508 3.14 -4.18 -27.70
CA PHE A 508 2.76 -3.01 -28.50
C PHE A 508 1.34 -2.49 -28.27
N ASP A 509 0.37 -3.40 -28.33
CA ASP A 509 -1.07 -3.16 -28.28
C ASP A 509 -1.69 -3.58 -26.93
N ASN A 510 -0.87 -3.92 -25.94
CA ASN A 510 -1.37 -4.41 -24.66
C ASN A 510 -2.08 -3.30 -23.86
N ASP A 511 -2.83 -3.68 -22.81
CA ASP A 511 -3.57 -2.75 -21.94
C ASP A 511 -3.37 -3.09 -20.46
N CYS A 512 -3.77 -2.17 -19.57
CA CYS A 512 -3.71 -2.35 -18.12
C CYS A 512 -4.98 -2.96 -17.54
N VAL A 513 -6.14 -2.95 -18.23
CA VAL A 513 -7.41 -3.53 -17.71
C VAL A 513 -7.78 -4.89 -18.31
N ASN A 514 -7.36 -5.14 -19.55
CA ASN A 514 -7.43 -6.46 -20.19
C ASN A 514 -6.03 -6.86 -20.63
N ILE A 515 -5.20 -7.26 -19.67
CA ILE A 515 -3.78 -7.47 -19.91
C ILE A 515 -3.54 -8.81 -20.60
N ARG A 516 -2.78 -8.79 -21.70
CA ARG A 516 -2.13 -9.98 -22.23
C ARG A 516 -0.91 -10.30 -21.37
N TYR A 517 -0.80 -11.55 -20.94
CA TYR A 517 0.29 -12.04 -20.12
C TYR A 517 0.72 -13.44 -20.59
N ARG A 518 1.78 -13.96 -19.97
CA ARG A 518 2.34 -15.28 -20.15
C ARG A 518 2.31 -16.02 -18.82
N GLU A 519 1.72 -17.20 -18.81
CA GLU A 519 1.89 -18.18 -17.75
C GLU A 519 2.93 -19.18 -18.23
N GLU A 520 4.14 -19.09 -17.67
CA GLU A 520 5.35 -19.68 -18.24
C GLU A 520 5.49 -19.30 -19.74
N ASN A 521 5.28 -20.25 -20.66
CA ASN A 521 5.32 -20.03 -22.11
C ASN A 521 3.95 -19.79 -22.75
N ARG A 522 2.86 -19.99 -22.01
CA ARG A 522 1.50 -19.90 -22.55
C ARG A 522 1.00 -18.46 -22.49
N VAL A 523 0.67 -17.89 -23.65
CA VAL A 523 0.02 -16.58 -23.73
C VAL A 523 -1.46 -16.70 -23.34
N ALA A 524 -1.93 -15.77 -22.51
CA ALA A 524 -3.30 -15.65 -22.06
C ALA A 524 -3.70 -14.18 -21.88
N GLN A 525 -4.98 -13.93 -21.56
CA GLN A 525 -5.50 -12.60 -21.26
C GLN A 525 -6.29 -12.63 -19.95
N ALA A 526 -6.27 -11.52 -19.21
CA ALA A 526 -7.03 -11.35 -17.97
C ALA A 526 -7.79 -10.02 -17.99
N ASN A 527 -9.11 -10.08 -17.79
CA ASN A 527 -9.95 -8.90 -17.60
C ASN A 527 -9.92 -8.45 -16.13
N ARG A 528 -8.75 -7.98 -15.71
CA ARG A 528 -8.45 -7.50 -14.36
C ARG A 528 -7.37 -6.45 -14.48
N TYR A 529 -7.46 -5.39 -13.67
CA TYR A 529 -6.42 -4.37 -13.64
C TYR A 529 -5.06 -5.01 -13.31
N CYS A 530 -4.03 -4.72 -14.10
CA CYS A 530 -2.77 -5.48 -14.09
C CYS A 530 -2.13 -5.58 -12.72
N THR A 531 -2.05 -4.48 -11.96
CA THR A 531 -1.52 -4.49 -10.59
C THR A 531 -2.31 -5.42 -9.68
N ASP A 532 -3.65 -5.34 -9.70
CA ASP A 532 -4.50 -6.23 -8.94
C ASP A 532 -4.29 -7.69 -9.36
N PHE A 533 -4.18 -7.94 -10.67
CA PHE A 533 -3.98 -9.28 -11.23
C PHE A 533 -2.67 -9.93 -10.77
N TRP A 534 -1.57 -9.18 -10.72
CA TRP A 534 -0.28 -9.69 -10.21
C TRP A 534 -0.38 -10.10 -8.74
N PHE A 535 -1.02 -9.28 -7.91
CA PHE A 535 -1.25 -9.60 -6.50
C PHE A 535 -2.23 -10.76 -6.32
N ASP A 536 -3.31 -10.82 -7.11
CA ASP A 536 -4.28 -11.92 -7.09
C ASP A 536 -3.57 -13.26 -7.31
N LYS A 537 -2.72 -13.33 -8.34
CA LYS A 537 -1.96 -14.53 -8.68
C LYS A 537 -0.86 -14.88 -7.68
N ALA A 538 -0.17 -13.88 -7.14
CA ALA A 538 0.81 -14.10 -6.09
C ALA A 538 0.15 -14.66 -4.82
N LEU A 539 -0.96 -14.07 -4.36
CA LEU A 539 -1.70 -14.52 -3.17
C LEU A 539 -2.30 -15.91 -3.37
N GLU A 540 -2.82 -16.22 -4.56
CA GLU A 540 -3.31 -17.56 -4.92
C GLU A 540 -2.19 -18.61 -4.77
N TRP A 541 -1.04 -18.37 -5.38
CA TRP A 541 0.10 -19.29 -5.35
C TRP A 541 0.74 -19.41 -3.96
N MET A 542 0.92 -18.31 -3.24
CA MET A 542 1.44 -18.35 -1.86
C MET A 542 0.48 -19.07 -0.91
N SER A 543 -0.84 -18.95 -1.11
CA SER A 543 -1.84 -19.73 -0.35
C SER A 543 -1.71 -21.23 -0.62
N GLU A 544 -1.40 -21.61 -1.86
CA GLU A 544 -1.12 -23.01 -2.19
C GLU A 544 0.15 -23.51 -1.48
N CYS A 545 1.26 -22.78 -1.57
CA CYS A 545 2.50 -23.11 -0.88
C CYS A 545 2.26 -23.26 0.64
N ALA A 546 1.49 -22.33 1.23
CA ALA A 546 1.15 -22.35 2.65
C ALA A 546 0.35 -23.61 3.05
N ARG A 547 -0.64 -24.02 2.25
CA ARG A 547 -1.39 -25.28 2.47
C ARG A 547 -0.49 -26.51 2.38
N GLN A 548 0.48 -26.49 1.47
CA GLN A 548 1.46 -27.56 1.27
C GLN A 548 2.63 -27.49 2.29
N LYS A 549 2.67 -26.45 3.13
CA LYS A 549 3.75 -26.17 4.09
C LYS A 549 5.13 -26.01 3.44
N GLU A 550 5.15 -25.49 2.22
CA GLU A 550 6.37 -25.18 1.49
C GLU A 550 6.86 -23.77 1.85
N THR A 551 8.16 -23.60 2.08
CA THR A 551 8.78 -22.29 2.22
C THR A 551 8.98 -21.67 0.84
N PHE A 552 8.63 -20.39 0.67
CA PHE A 552 8.62 -19.76 -0.65
C PHE A 552 9.37 -18.43 -0.72
N LEU A 553 9.86 -18.13 -1.94
CA LEU A 553 10.31 -16.82 -2.41
C LEU A 553 9.27 -16.33 -3.44
N CYS A 554 8.60 -15.23 -3.13
CA CYS A 554 7.66 -14.57 -4.03
C CYS A 554 8.21 -13.21 -4.47
N TYR A 555 8.32 -13.00 -5.78
CA TYR A 555 8.74 -11.74 -6.38
C TYR A 555 7.56 -11.13 -7.16
N ILE A 556 6.94 -10.11 -6.58
CA ILE A 556 5.84 -9.34 -7.16
C ILE A 556 6.43 -8.06 -7.74
N ALA A 557 6.53 -8.01 -9.07
CA ALA A 557 7.18 -6.93 -9.79
C ALA A 557 6.13 -6.17 -10.60
N THR A 558 5.53 -5.13 -10.04
CA THR A 558 4.48 -4.39 -10.74
C THR A 558 5.08 -3.61 -11.90
N ASN A 559 4.35 -3.51 -13.01
CA ASN A 559 4.63 -2.50 -14.04
C ASN A 559 4.15 -1.11 -13.61
N ALA A 560 3.25 -1.02 -12.62
CA ALA A 560 2.86 0.27 -12.07
C ALA A 560 3.95 0.84 -11.13
N PRO A 561 4.05 2.19 -11.02
CA PRO A 561 3.31 3.21 -11.77
C PRO A 561 3.94 3.66 -13.11
N HIS A 562 4.76 2.83 -13.78
CA HIS A 562 5.35 3.15 -15.09
C HIS A 562 4.28 3.47 -16.14
N GLY A 563 4.65 4.31 -17.11
CA GLY A 563 3.80 4.60 -18.27
C GLY A 563 3.46 3.35 -19.11
N PRO A 564 2.33 3.33 -19.83
CA PRO A 564 1.33 4.38 -19.95
C PRO A 564 0.51 4.57 -18.66
N LEU A 565 0.19 5.83 -18.35
CA LEU A 565 -0.50 6.23 -17.10
C LEU A 565 -2.01 5.96 -17.19
N TRP A 566 -2.37 4.68 -17.32
CA TRP A 566 -3.74 4.20 -17.41
C TRP A 566 -4.19 3.65 -16.06
N ALA A 567 -4.55 4.54 -15.14
CA ALA A 567 -5.12 4.16 -13.85
C ALA A 567 -6.60 3.79 -13.99
N GLN A 568 -7.14 3.08 -12.98
CA GLN A 568 -8.59 2.95 -12.82
C GLN A 568 -9.17 4.30 -12.35
N GLU A 569 -10.36 4.64 -12.83
CA GLU A 569 -11.02 5.90 -12.46
C GLU A 569 -11.19 6.04 -10.94
N LYS A 570 -11.57 4.96 -10.25
CA LYS A 570 -11.74 4.94 -8.79
C LYS A 570 -10.47 5.36 -8.03
N ASP A 571 -9.30 5.05 -8.59
CA ASP A 571 -8.01 5.28 -7.95
C ASP A 571 -7.45 6.65 -8.32
N ALA A 572 -7.70 7.15 -9.54
CA ALA A 572 -7.25 8.46 -10.00
C ALA A 572 -8.15 9.61 -9.53
N ALA A 573 -9.47 9.39 -9.42
CA ALA A 573 -10.48 10.39 -9.09
C ALA A 573 -10.14 11.27 -7.86
N PRO A 574 -9.61 10.73 -6.74
CA PRO A 574 -9.24 11.54 -5.57
C PRO A 574 -8.18 12.62 -5.86
N TYR A 575 -7.41 12.48 -6.93
CA TYR A 575 -6.28 13.36 -7.25
C TYR A 575 -6.55 14.30 -8.43
N GLN A 576 -7.63 14.08 -9.19
CA GLN A 576 -7.91 14.81 -10.45
C GLN A 576 -8.11 16.31 -10.26
N SER A 577 -8.66 16.74 -9.12
CA SER A 577 -8.84 18.15 -8.78
C SER A 577 -7.61 18.78 -8.13
N LEU A 578 -6.65 17.98 -7.68
CA LEU A 578 -5.49 18.41 -6.89
C LEU A 578 -4.24 18.60 -7.75
N VAL A 579 -4.10 17.81 -8.81
CA VAL A 579 -2.91 17.79 -9.66
C VAL A 579 -3.28 17.60 -11.14
N ARG A 580 -2.29 17.76 -12.04
CA ARG A 580 -2.51 17.58 -13.49
C ARG A 580 -2.96 16.15 -13.81
N PRO A 581 -3.75 15.91 -14.88
CA PRO A 581 -4.33 14.60 -15.18
C PRO A 581 -3.32 13.44 -15.26
N ASN A 582 -2.13 13.67 -15.81
CA ASN A 582 -1.07 12.65 -15.86
C ASN A 582 -0.58 12.28 -14.45
N VAL A 583 -0.38 13.26 -13.57
CA VAL A 583 0.04 13.04 -12.18
C VAL A 583 -1.09 12.39 -11.37
N ALA A 584 -2.35 12.77 -11.61
CA ALA A 584 -3.51 12.14 -10.96
C ALA A 584 -3.60 10.64 -11.30
N ASN A 585 -3.40 10.28 -12.57
CA ASN A 585 -3.32 8.88 -12.97
C ASN A 585 -2.11 8.17 -12.32
N PHE A 586 -0.93 8.78 -12.34
CA PHE A 586 0.26 8.21 -11.69
C PHE A 586 0.04 7.95 -10.19
N PHE A 587 -0.55 8.91 -9.46
CA PHE A 587 -0.92 8.75 -8.06
C PHE A 587 -2.01 7.69 -7.86
N GLY A 588 -3.00 7.60 -8.76
CA GLY A 588 -3.97 6.51 -8.74
C GLY A 588 -3.33 5.13 -8.87
N MET A 589 -2.33 4.98 -9.74
CA MET A 589 -1.58 3.72 -9.87
C MET A 589 -0.84 3.36 -8.57
N ILE A 590 -0.25 4.34 -7.88
CA ILE A 590 0.43 4.10 -6.59
C ILE A 590 -0.58 3.81 -5.48
N ALA A 591 -1.71 4.51 -5.44
CA ALA A 591 -2.78 4.25 -4.48
C ALA A 591 -3.33 2.83 -4.63
N ASN A 592 -3.43 2.32 -5.86
CA ASN A 592 -3.80 0.92 -6.11
C ASN A 592 -2.71 -0.07 -5.65
N ILE A 593 -1.41 0.25 -5.80
CA ILE A 593 -0.33 -0.55 -5.21
C ILE A 593 -0.48 -0.59 -3.68
N ASP A 594 -0.74 0.56 -3.06
CA ASP A 594 -0.94 0.63 -1.60
C ASP A 594 -2.15 -0.21 -1.13
N GLU A 595 -3.28 -0.15 -1.84
CA GLU A 595 -4.45 -1.01 -1.57
C GLU A 595 -4.05 -2.50 -1.61
N ASN A 596 -3.26 -2.90 -2.61
CA ASN A 596 -2.76 -4.27 -2.73
C ASN A 596 -1.74 -4.66 -1.65
N MET A 597 -0.94 -3.71 -1.16
CA MET A 597 -0.11 -3.93 0.03
C MET A 597 -0.96 -4.19 1.28
N GLY A 598 -2.09 -3.51 1.42
CA GLY A 598 -3.08 -3.79 2.46
C GLY A 598 -3.69 -5.19 2.35
N ARG A 599 -4.01 -5.63 1.13
CA ARG A 599 -4.48 -7.01 0.84
C ARG A 599 -3.44 -8.05 1.23
N LEU A 600 -2.18 -7.83 0.86
CA LEU A 600 -1.06 -8.70 1.23
C LEU A 600 -0.87 -8.80 2.75
N GLU A 601 -0.91 -7.67 3.46
CA GLU A 601 -0.80 -7.65 4.92
C GLU A 601 -1.97 -8.37 5.60
N ASN A 602 -3.19 -8.17 5.13
CA ASN A 602 -4.36 -8.89 5.63
C ASN A 602 -4.21 -10.40 5.42
N TRP A 603 -3.78 -10.82 4.24
CA TRP A 603 -3.54 -12.25 3.95
C TRP A 603 -2.47 -12.85 4.86
N LEU A 604 -1.35 -12.14 5.11
CA LEU A 604 -0.29 -12.59 6.01
C LEU A 604 -0.79 -12.79 7.45
N GLN A 605 -1.69 -11.93 7.92
CA GLN A 605 -2.31 -12.05 9.24
C GLN A 605 -3.31 -13.21 9.29
N GLU A 606 -4.20 -13.30 8.30
CA GLU A 606 -5.26 -14.32 8.23
C GLU A 606 -4.68 -15.74 8.10
N THR A 607 -3.55 -15.89 7.41
CA THR A 607 -2.84 -17.17 7.27
C THR A 607 -1.89 -17.49 8.43
N GLY A 608 -1.67 -16.55 9.35
CA GLY A 608 -0.71 -16.70 10.45
C GLY A 608 0.76 -16.69 10.01
N LEU A 609 1.06 -16.30 8.76
CA LEU A 609 2.42 -16.29 8.21
C LEU A 609 3.19 -14.99 8.49
N ARG A 610 2.50 -13.94 8.96
CA ARG A 610 3.06 -12.60 9.15
C ARG A 610 4.37 -12.58 9.93
N ASP A 611 4.42 -13.28 11.06
CA ASP A 611 5.57 -13.19 11.97
C ASP A 611 6.82 -13.84 11.38
N ASN A 612 6.68 -14.93 10.61
CA ASN A 612 7.79 -15.64 9.98
C ASN A 612 7.87 -15.45 8.46
N THR A 613 7.63 -14.22 8.00
CA THR A 613 7.82 -13.81 6.61
C THR A 613 8.64 -12.53 6.54
N ILE A 614 9.71 -12.54 5.74
CA ILE A 614 10.45 -11.35 5.35
C ILE A 614 9.66 -10.68 4.22
N VAL A 615 9.17 -9.45 4.46
CA VAL A 615 8.55 -8.63 3.42
C VAL A 615 9.44 -7.45 3.12
N ILE A 616 9.76 -7.28 1.84
CA ILE A 616 10.54 -6.19 1.28
C ILE A 616 9.64 -5.40 0.32
N PHE A 617 9.50 -4.10 0.54
CA PHE A 617 8.95 -3.16 -0.44
C PHE A 617 10.05 -2.24 -0.93
N MET A 618 10.21 -2.12 -2.24
CA MET A 618 11.17 -1.22 -2.88
C MET A 618 10.69 -0.84 -4.29
N THR A 619 11.46 0.04 -4.95
CA THR A 619 11.24 0.45 -6.33
C THR A 619 12.53 0.40 -7.11
N ASP A 620 12.44 0.33 -8.44
CA ASP A 620 13.57 0.02 -9.30
C ASP A 620 14.40 1.24 -9.73
N ASN A 621 13.85 2.45 -9.70
CA ASN A 621 14.57 3.69 -10.00
C ASN A 621 13.81 4.93 -9.51
N GLY A 622 14.41 6.10 -9.69
CA GLY A 622 13.81 7.39 -9.36
C GLY A 622 12.49 7.68 -10.07
N GLY A 623 11.72 8.62 -9.51
CA GLY A 623 10.36 8.93 -9.95
C GLY A 623 10.29 9.68 -11.28
N THR A 624 9.16 9.54 -11.96
CA THR A 624 8.89 10.18 -13.26
C THR A 624 7.86 11.32 -13.16
N ALA A 625 6.60 11.01 -12.87
CA ALA A 625 5.52 12.01 -12.87
C ALA A 625 5.33 12.70 -11.51
N GLY A 626 5.33 11.95 -10.40
CA GLY A 626 5.05 12.48 -9.06
C GLY A 626 6.06 13.50 -8.55
N ARG A 627 7.31 13.43 -9.01
CA ARG A 627 8.38 14.40 -8.71
C ARG A 627 8.10 15.85 -9.15
N GLN A 628 7.11 16.07 -10.01
CA GLN A 628 6.63 17.42 -10.36
C GLN A 628 5.86 18.09 -9.21
N VAL A 629 5.34 17.29 -8.28
CA VAL A 629 4.63 17.72 -7.07
C VAL A 629 5.59 17.69 -5.88
N TYR A 630 6.23 16.55 -5.63
CA TYR A 630 7.14 16.39 -4.51
C TYR A 630 8.17 15.30 -4.79
N ASN A 631 9.46 15.64 -4.69
CA ASN A 631 10.57 14.70 -4.93
C ASN A 631 11.38 14.40 -3.66
N GLY A 632 10.84 14.70 -2.47
CA GLY A 632 11.57 14.51 -1.22
C GLY A 632 12.84 15.36 -1.10
N GLY A 633 12.89 16.52 -1.77
CA GLY A 633 14.06 17.41 -1.82
C GLY A 633 15.24 16.89 -2.65
N LEU A 634 15.06 15.79 -3.39
CA LEU A 634 16.11 15.22 -4.24
C LEU A 634 16.18 15.91 -5.60
N ARG A 635 17.38 15.96 -6.18
CA ARG A 635 17.61 16.47 -7.54
C ARG A 635 17.37 15.40 -8.58
N GLU A 636 16.66 15.78 -9.63
CA GLU A 636 16.37 14.92 -10.80
C GLU A 636 15.52 13.66 -10.49
N GLY A 637 15.56 12.64 -11.34
CA GLY A 637 14.59 11.55 -11.44
C GLY A 637 15.12 10.43 -12.34
N LYS A 638 14.29 9.49 -12.76
CA LYS A 638 14.67 8.33 -13.61
C LYS A 638 15.73 8.69 -14.68
N GLY A 639 16.76 7.86 -14.79
CA GLY A 639 17.88 7.99 -15.73
C GLY A 639 19.02 8.91 -15.27
N SER A 640 18.87 9.58 -14.13
CA SER A 640 19.86 10.51 -13.60
C SER A 640 20.84 9.88 -12.60
N TYR A 641 22.07 10.39 -12.55
CA TYR A 641 23.08 10.06 -11.53
C TYR A 641 23.05 10.98 -10.30
N TYR A 642 22.07 11.88 -10.20
CA TYR A 642 21.75 12.57 -8.96
C TYR A 642 20.82 11.68 -8.10
N ASP A 643 20.77 11.94 -6.78
CA ASP A 643 20.03 11.10 -5.82
C ASP A 643 18.56 10.89 -6.24
N GLY A 644 17.90 11.85 -6.89
CA GLY A 644 16.52 11.68 -7.33
C GLY A 644 16.32 10.59 -8.39
N GLY A 645 17.39 10.18 -9.10
CA GLY A 645 17.35 9.11 -10.10
C GLY A 645 17.61 7.72 -9.56
N HIS A 646 18.33 7.59 -8.44
CA HIS A 646 18.79 6.29 -7.94
C HIS A 646 18.59 6.07 -6.44
N ARG A 647 18.26 7.09 -5.65
CA ARG A 647 17.95 6.93 -4.22
C ARG A 647 16.44 6.71 -4.08
N VAL A 648 16.07 5.57 -3.53
CA VAL A 648 14.68 5.09 -3.56
C VAL A 648 14.21 4.53 -2.22
N PRO A 649 12.89 4.43 -1.96
CA PRO A 649 12.36 3.78 -0.77
C PRO A 649 12.73 2.29 -0.73
N CYS A 650 13.13 1.80 0.44
CA CYS A 650 13.24 0.37 0.72
C CYS A 650 12.87 0.08 2.18
N PHE A 651 11.84 -0.73 2.39
CA PHE A 651 11.30 -1.11 3.70
C PHE A 651 11.35 -2.62 3.87
N ILE A 652 11.85 -3.09 5.01
CA ILE A 652 12.05 -4.51 5.29
C ILE A 652 11.43 -4.84 6.65
N ARG A 653 10.59 -5.88 6.71
CA ARG A 653 9.97 -6.35 7.96
C ARG A 653 10.04 -7.87 8.09
N TRP A 654 10.48 -8.33 9.25
CA TRP A 654 10.43 -9.74 9.68
C TRP A 654 10.37 -9.81 11.22
N PRO A 655 9.16 -9.91 11.82
CA PRO A 655 9.00 -9.85 13.28
C PRO A 655 9.76 -10.95 14.03
N ALA A 656 9.66 -12.21 13.60
CA ALA A 656 10.34 -13.34 14.25
C ALA A 656 11.88 -13.25 14.13
N GLY A 657 12.39 -12.54 13.12
CA GLY A 657 13.82 -12.29 12.95
C GLY A 657 14.32 -11.02 13.64
N GLY A 658 13.49 -10.30 14.40
CA GLY A 658 13.85 -9.05 15.06
C GLY A 658 13.93 -7.83 14.14
N ILE A 659 13.51 -7.95 12.88
CA ILE A 659 13.50 -6.87 11.89
C ILE A 659 12.15 -6.15 11.97
N GLN A 660 12.03 -5.29 12.97
CA GLN A 660 10.83 -4.52 13.25
C GLN A 660 11.18 -3.24 14.03
N GLY A 661 10.21 -2.36 14.14
CA GLY A 661 10.20 -1.28 15.13
C GLY A 661 10.35 0.14 14.60
N GLY A 662 10.03 0.36 13.32
CA GLY A 662 10.06 1.69 12.69
C GLY A 662 11.46 2.30 12.58
N ARG A 663 12.48 1.45 12.67
CA ARG A 663 13.90 1.84 12.72
C ARG A 663 14.38 2.35 11.37
N GLU A 664 15.47 3.11 11.38
CA GLU A 664 16.13 3.58 10.16
C GLU A 664 17.58 3.12 10.12
N VAL A 665 18.04 2.65 8.96
CA VAL A 665 19.45 2.51 8.63
C VAL A 665 19.84 3.71 7.77
N ASN A 666 20.71 4.57 8.32
CA ASN A 666 21.09 5.83 7.69
C ASN A 666 22.36 5.74 6.84
N GLN A 667 23.16 4.67 6.99
CA GLN A 667 24.36 4.46 6.19
C GLN A 667 23.97 4.13 4.73
N PRO A 668 24.76 4.56 3.73
CA PRO A 668 24.50 4.23 2.33
C PRO A 668 24.45 2.72 2.10
N THR A 669 23.37 2.27 1.48
CA THR A 669 23.11 0.87 1.11
C THR A 669 22.74 0.81 -0.38
N GLN A 670 22.83 -0.36 -1.00
CA GLN A 670 22.54 -0.52 -2.42
C GLN A 670 21.78 -1.81 -2.71
N ILE A 671 21.14 -1.89 -3.87
CA ILE A 671 20.33 -3.03 -4.29
C ILE A 671 21.10 -4.36 -4.32
N GLN A 672 22.40 -4.33 -4.66
CA GLN A 672 23.28 -5.50 -4.64
C GLN A 672 23.41 -6.12 -3.24
N ASP A 673 23.12 -5.36 -2.17
CA ASP A 673 23.19 -5.84 -0.79
C ASP A 673 22.03 -6.81 -0.45
N ILE A 674 20.92 -6.75 -1.18
CA ILE A 674 19.68 -7.47 -0.83
C ILE A 674 19.85 -8.99 -0.95
N LEU A 675 20.45 -9.48 -2.03
CA LEU A 675 20.67 -10.91 -2.21
C LEU A 675 21.55 -11.54 -1.10
N PRO A 676 22.79 -11.07 -0.84
CA PRO A 676 23.59 -11.63 0.25
C PRO A 676 22.92 -11.49 1.61
N THR A 677 22.18 -10.40 1.85
CA THR A 677 21.37 -10.23 3.06
C THR A 677 20.32 -11.33 3.21
N LEU A 678 19.54 -11.60 2.17
CA LEU A 678 18.49 -12.61 2.19
C LEU A 678 19.04 -14.02 2.37
N LEU A 679 20.17 -14.34 1.72
CA LEU A 679 20.85 -15.61 1.89
C LEU A 679 21.29 -15.81 3.36
N GLU A 680 21.87 -14.79 4.00
CA GLU A 680 22.27 -14.86 5.41
C GLU A 680 21.04 -14.94 6.35
N LEU A 681 20.03 -14.08 6.15
CA LEU A 681 18.84 -14.05 7.00
C LEU A 681 18.08 -15.38 6.98
N CYS A 682 18.04 -16.04 5.83
CA CYS A 682 17.37 -17.33 5.64
C CYS A 682 18.27 -18.55 5.93
N GLY A 683 19.57 -18.34 6.21
CA GLY A 683 20.53 -19.42 6.46
C GLY A 683 20.75 -20.31 5.23
N LEU A 684 20.87 -19.71 4.05
CA LEU A 684 21.03 -20.39 2.77
C LEU A 684 22.50 -20.55 2.40
N SER A 685 22.82 -21.69 1.80
CA SER A 685 24.15 -21.98 1.28
C SER A 685 24.36 -21.34 -0.10
N THR A 686 25.55 -20.80 -0.33
CA THR A 686 26.00 -20.33 -1.64
C THR A 686 26.91 -21.35 -2.30
N PRO A 687 26.77 -21.58 -3.62
CA PRO A 687 27.75 -22.38 -4.35
C PRO A 687 29.17 -21.81 -4.22
N GLU A 688 30.16 -22.68 -4.24
CA GLU A 688 31.57 -22.28 -4.22
C GLU A 688 31.89 -21.38 -5.41
N GLY A 689 32.70 -20.34 -5.18
CA GLY A 689 33.09 -19.38 -6.22
C GLY A 689 32.11 -18.23 -6.49
N VAL A 690 30.86 -18.29 -5.99
CA VAL A 690 29.94 -17.14 -6.07
C VAL A 690 30.51 -15.98 -5.24
N ARG A 691 30.51 -14.79 -5.83
CA ARG A 691 30.93 -13.52 -5.21
C ARG A 691 29.85 -12.50 -5.45
N PHE A 692 29.69 -11.57 -4.51
CA PHE A 692 28.76 -10.46 -4.59
C PHE A 692 29.54 -9.15 -4.55
N ASP A 693 29.04 -8.13 -5.26
CA ASP A 693 29.53 -6.75 -5.12
C ASP A 693 28.85 -6.05 -3.92
N GLY A 694 27.68 -6.56 -3.50
CA GLY A 694 27.00 -6.12 -2.28
C GLY A 694 27.48 -6.83 -1.01
N LEU A 695 27.12 -6.28 0.13
CA LEU A 695 27.36 -6.86 1.46
C LEU A 695 26.04 -7.20 2.16
N SER A 696 26.07 -8.14 3.09
CA SER A 696 24.89 -8.44 3.90
C SER A 696 24.60 -7.34 4.91
N LEU A 697 23.35 -6.89 4.94
CA LEU A 697 22.79 -5.91 5.87
C LEU A 697 22.21 -6.58 7.13
N ALA A 698 22.30 -7.90 7.26
CA ALA A 698 21.64 -8.64 8.34
C ALA A 698 22.02 -8.12 9.74
N SER A 699 23.26 -7.66 9.93
CA SER A 699 23.75 -7.08 11.19
C SER A 699 22.97 -5.82 11.59
N VAL A 700 22.93 -4.80 10.73
CA VAL A 700 22.22 -3.53 10.95
C VAL A 700 20.70 -3.68 10.89
N LEU A 701 20.22 -4.69 10.15
CA LEU A 701 18.81 -5.03 10.15
C LEU A 701 18.36 -5.71 11.43
N ARG A 702 19.22 -6.41 12.18
CA ARG A 702 18.84 -7.05 13.45
C ARG A 702 19.19 -6.22 14.68
N ASN A 703 20.29 -5.48 14.63
CA ASN A 703 20.81 -4.71 15.76
C ASN A 703 20.85 -3.21 15.42
N PRO A 704 20.06 -2.35 16.10
CA PRO A 704 20.09 -0.90 15.87
C PRO A 704 21.43 -0.24 16.23
N ASP A 705 22.25 -0.88 17.06
CA ASP A 705 23.58 -0.37 17.47
C ASP A 705 24.71 -0.83 16.54
N ALA A 706 24.41 -1.72 15.58
CA ALA A 706 25.41 -2.17 14.62
C ALA A 706 25.64 -1.11 13.54
N THR A 707 26.85 -1.09 12.99
CA THR A 707 27.23 -0.24 11.87
C THR A 707 27.79 -1.07 10.72
N LEU A 708 27.58 -0.60 9.50
CA LEU A 708 28.23 -1.13 8.32
C LEU A 708 29.70 -0.65 8.27
N PRO A 709 30.61 -1.45 7.69
CA PRO A 709 31.98 -1.01 7.42
C PRO A 709 32.00 0.20 6.47
N ASP A 710 33.07 1.02 6.57
CA ASP A 710 33.32 2.10 5.60
C ASP A 710 33.45 1.51 4.20
N ARG A 711 32.70 2.06 3.24
CA ARG A 711 32.63 1.52 1.87
C ARG A 711 32.32 2.61 0.85
N MET A 712 32.77 2.37 -0.38
CA MET A 712 32.31 3.09 -1.57
C MET A 712 31.63 2.11 -2.53
N PHE A 713 30.72 2.61 -3.34
CA PHE A 713 30.16 1.86 -4.47
C PHE A 713 29.82 2.81 -5.62
N VAL A 714 29.64 2.23 -6.81
CA VAL A 714 29.37 2.97 -8.05
C VAL A 714 27.94 2.72 -8.47
N VAL A 715 27.21 3.81 -8.73
CA VAL A 715 25.93 3.78 -9.44
C VAL A 715 26.23 4.13 -10.90
N GLN A 716 26.28 3.11 -11.76
CA GLN A 716 26.49 3.28 -13.19
C GLN A 716 25.71 2.22 -13.98
N TYR A 717 25.16 2.62 -15.13
CA TYR A 717 24.55 1.71 -16.08
C TYR A 717 25.10 1.95 -17.50
N GLY A 718 24.69 1.12 -18.46
CA GLY A 718 25.22 1.11 -19.82
C GLY A 718 24.69 2.20 -20.74
N GLY A 719 23.99 3.22 -20.23
CA GLY A 719 23.33 4.23 -21.06
C GLY A 719 22.27 3.63 -22.00
N ARG A 720 21.87 4.37 -23.04
CA ARG A 720 20.92 3.86 -24.06
C ARG A 720 21.52 2.86 -25.05
N VAL A 721 22.84 2.91 -25.26
CA VAL A 721 23.52 2.13 -26.31
C VAL A 721 24.84 1.53 -25.83
N ARG A 722 25.64 2.31 -25.08
CA ARG A 722 26.92 1.86 -24.53
C ARG A 722 27.28 2.62 -23.26
N ALA A 723 27.99 1.94 -22.36
CA ALA A 723 28.54 2.56 -21.16
C ALA A 723 29.57 3.64 -21.54
N VAL A 724 29.51 4.78 -20.83
CA VAL A 724 30.47 5.88 -20.97
C VAL A 724 31.23 6.03 -19.66
N LYS A 725 32.55 6.00 -19.72
CA LYS A 725 33.40 6.18 -18.53
C LYS A 725 33.07 7.50 -17.84
N TYR A 726 33.01 7.48 -16.52
CA TYR A 726 32.57 8.54 -15.62
C TYR A 726 31.12 8.96 -15.73
N ASP A 727 30.28 8.35 -16.58
CA ASP A 727 28.83 8.58 -16.53
C ASP A 727 28.23 7.79 -15.37
N ALA A 728 28.49 8.27 -14.14
CA ALA A 728 28.29 7.54 -12.91
C ALA A 728 28.13 8.49 -11.71
N CYS A 729 27.64 7.94 -10.61
CA CYS A 729 27.77 8.50 -9.26
C CYS A 729 28.57 7.55 -8.38
N VAL A 730 29.65 8.02 -7.78
CA VAL A 730 30.35 7.29 -6.71
C VAL A 730 29.77 7.74 -5.38
N VAL A 731 29.35 6.79 -4.55
CA VAL A 731 28.72 7.02 -3.24
C VAL A 731 29.71 6.66 -2.13
N TRP A 732 29.96 7.60 -1.21
CA TRP A 732 30.81 7.35 -0.03
C TRP A 732 30.35 8.16 1.18
N GLY A 733 29.72 7.51 2.16
CA GLY A 733 29.11 8.21 3.29
C GLY A 733 28.15 9.32 2.80
N PRO A 734 28.31 10.58 3.23
CA PRO A 734 27.50 11.69 2.74
C PRO A 734 27.94 12.23 1.37
N TRP A 735 29.06 11.75 0.82
CA TRP A 735 29.63 12.28 -0.42
C TRP A 735 29.02 11.61 -1.65
N ARG A 736 28.77 12.43 -2.68
CA ARG A 736 28.37 12.02 -4.03
C ARG A 736 29.33 12.64 -5.02
N LEU A 737 30.12 11.81 -5.71
CA LEU A 737 30.93 12.26 -6.85
C LEU A 737 30.17 11.93 -8.13
N VAL A 738 29.57 12.95 -8.73
CA VAL A 738 28.75 12.83 -9.93
C VAL A 738 29.59 13.20 -11.15
N HIS A 739 29.48 12.40 -12.22
CA HIS A 739 30.21 12.57 -13.48
C HIS A 739 31.75 12.64 -13.36
N GLY A 740 32.31 12.13 -12.25
CA GLY A 740 33.73 12.23 -11.92
C GLY A 740 34.24 13.66 -11.68
N LYS A 741 33.36 14.65 -11.58
CA LYS A 741 33.70 16.09 -11.59
C LYS A 741 33.06 16.87 -10.45
N GLU A 742 31.79 16.61 -10.16
CA GLU A 742 31.01 17.38 -9.19
C GLU A 742 30.95 16.62 -7.86
N LEU A 743 31.21 17.30 -6.75
CA LEU A 743 31.21 16.69 -5.43
C LEU A 743 30.16 17.35 -4.54
N TYR A 744 29.24 16.56 -4.00
CA TYR A 744 28.19 17.04 -3.10
C TYR A 744 28.27 16.34 -1.74
N ASN A 745 27.94 17.06 -0.67
CA ASN A 745 27.69 16.51 0.66
C ASN A 745 26.17 16.50 0.92
N VAL A 746 25.52 15.36 0.74
CA VAL A 746 24.05 15.27 0.80
C VAL A 746 23.46 15.33 2.22
N ALA A 747 24.31 15.28 3.26
CA ALA A 747 23.86 15.53 4.63
C ALA A 747 23.57 17.03 4.87
N GLU A 748 24.29 17.91 4.16
CA GLU A 748 24.13 19.37 4.24
C GLU A 748 23.34 19.93 3.05
N ASP A 749 23.43 19.28 1.89
CA ASP A 749 22.82 19.71 0.63
C ASP A 749 22.17 18.53 -0.10
N ARG A 750 21.01 18.11 0.41
CA ARG A 750 20.20 17.02 -0.17
C ARG A 750 19.77 17.30 -1.62
N ALA A 751 19.66 18.57 -1.99
CA ALA A 751 19.27 19.00 -3.32
C ALA A 751 20.45 19.04 -4.31
N GLN A 752 21.68 18.75 -3.88
CA GLN A 752 22.88 18.71 -4.72
C GLN A 752 23.02 19.97 -5.59
N THR A 753 22.96 21.14 -4.93
CA THR A 753 23.02 22.47 -5.52
C THR A 753 24.36 23.16 -5.34
N ARG A 754 25.16 22.74 -4.36
CA ARG A 754 26.45 23.32 -4.01
C ARG A 754 27.58 22.34 -4.30
N ASP A 755 28.23 22.51 -5.45
CA ASP A 755 29.43 21.75 -5.79
C ASP A 755 30.61 22.14 -4.90
N LEU A 756 31.21 21.14 -4.24
CA LEU A 756 32.34 21.23 -3.34
C LEU A 756 33.65 20.72 -3.95
N SER A 757 33.66 20.37 -5.25
CA SER A 757 34.79 19.74 -5.95
C SER A 757 36.09 20.54 -5.84
N THR A 758 36.01 21.87 -5.97
CA THR A 758 37.16 22.78 -5.86
C THR A 758 37.65 22.97 -4.42
N GLN A 759 36.76 22.85 -3.43
CA GLN A 759 37.06 23.02 -2.02
C GLN A 759 37.57 21.74 -1.38
N ARG A 760 37.20 20.56 -1.91
CA ARG A 760 37.58 19.23 -1.41
C ARG A 760 38.22 18.34 -2.49
N PRO A 761 39.32 18.79 -3.12
CA PRO A 761 40.01 18.01 -4.15
C PRO A 761 40.60 16.69 -3.61
N ASP A 762 40.86 16.62 -2.30
CA ASP A 762 41.28 15.40 -1.59
C ASP A 762 40.24 14.28 -1.69
N ILE A 763 38.97 14.62 -1.48
CA ILE A 763 37.85 13.67 -1.56
C ILE A 763 37.61 13.25 -3.01
N VAL A 764 37.62 14.22 -3.94
CA VAL A 764 37.48 13.95 -5.38
C VAL A 764 38.54 12.97 -5.83
N ALA A 765 39.82 13.19 -5.48
CA ALA A 765 40.90 12.31 -5.87
C ALA A 765 40.71 10.88 -5.33
N ARG A 766 40.30 10.72 -4.07
CA ARG A 766 40.05 9.41 -3.46
C ARG A 766 38.89 8.67 -4.12
N MET A 767 37.77 9.35 -4.36
CA MET A 767 36.60 8.74 -5.01
C MET A 767 36.84 8.41 -6.49
N ARG A 768 37.64 9.22 -7.19
CA ARG A 768 38.09 8.91 -8.57
C ARG A 768 39.02 7.71 -8.62
N ALA A 769 39.94 7.59 -7.67
CA ALA A 769 40.82 6.42 -7.59
C ALA A 769 40.01 5.13 -7.41
N PHE A 770 38.99 5.15 -6.54
CA PHE A 770 38.05 4.03 -6.39
C PHE A 770 37.29 3.72 -7.69
N TYR A 771 36.79 4.75 -8.39
CA TYR A 771 36.11 4.58 -9.66
C TYR A 771 37.02 3.96 -10.74
N GLU A 772 38.26 4.42 -10.85
CA GLU A 772 39.21 3.91 -11.85
C GLU A 772 39.54 2.42 -11.63
N ASP A 773 39.73 2.02 -10.38
CA ASP A 773 39.93 0.61 -10.01
C ASP A 773 38.70 -0.23 -10.38
N TRP A 774 37.51 0.21 -9.99
CA TRP A 774 36.25 -0.45 -10.34
C TRP A 774 36.03 -0.53 -11.86
N TRP A 775 36.26 0.55 -12.61
CA TRP A 775 36.08 0.62 -14.06
C TRP A 775 36.99 -0.37 -14.79
N SER A 776 38.25 -0.49 -14.36
CA SER A 776 39.20 -1.46 -14.93
C SER A 776 38.69 -2.91 -14.85
N GLY A 777 37.86 -3.22 -13.85
CA GLY A 777 37.24 -4.52 -13.64
C GLY A 777 36.01 -4.82 -14.51
N VAL A 778 35.43 -3.82 -15.18
CA VAL A 778 34.23 -3.98 -16.03
C VAL A 778 34.48 -3.63 -17.49
N GLU A 779 35.43 -2.74 -17.80
CA GLU A 779 35.66 -2.13 -19.13
C GLU A 779 35.74 -3.13 -20.30
N LYS A 780 36.27 -4.34 -20.08
CA LYS A 780 36.40 -5.33 -21.16
C LYS A 780 35.06 -5.91 -21.61
N ARG A 781 34.17 -6.25 -20.67
CA ARG A 781 32.89 -6.94 -20.96
C ARG A 781 31.73 -5.99 -21.26
N VAL A 782 31.86 -4.69 -20.97
CA VAL A 782 30.79 -3.70 -21.23
C VAL A 782 30.50 -3.44 -22.71
N TYR A 783 31.23 -4.09 -23.64
CA TYR A 783 30.98 -4.04 -25.08
C TYR A 783 30.56 -5.38 -25.68
N GLU A 784 30.53 -6.45 -24.89
CA GLU A 784 30.08 -7.77 -25.34
C GLU A 784 28.54 -7.83 -25.39
N TYR A 785 28.00 -8.68 -26.27
CA TYR A 785 26.58 -8.98 -26.40
C TYR A 785 26.35 -10.47 -26.17
N GLN A 786 25.32 -10.82 -25.38
CA GLN A 786 24.90 -12.21 -25.20
C GLN A 786 24.08 -12.66 -26.42
N PRO A 787 24.46 -13.73 -27.14
CA PRO A 787 23.69 -14.20 -28.28
C PRO A 787 22.40 -14.89 -27.84
N ILE A 788 21.31 -14.62 -28.55
CA ILE A 788 20.03 -15.34 -28.41
C ILE A 788 20.16 -16.71 -29.04
N LEU A 789 19.70 -17.75 -28.35
CA LEU A 789 19.77 -19.12 -28.85
C LEU A 789 18.65 -19.38 -29.86
N VAL A 790 19.00 -19.96 -31.00
CA VAL A 790 18.08 -20.30 -32.08
C VAL A 790 18.29 -21.78 -32.44
N GLY A 791 17.20 -22.50 -32.76
CA GLY A 791 17.25 -23.93 -33.08
C GLY A 791 17.13 -24.86 -31.87
N THR A 792 16.70 -24.33 -30.72
CA THR A 792 16.46 -25.11 -29.50
C THR A 792 15.06 -25.73 -29.49
N GLU A 793 14.86 -26.87 -28.83
CA GLU A 793 13.52 -27.45 -28.66
C GLU A 793 12.66 -26.68 -27.64
N GLN A 794 13.29 -25.93 -26.73
CA GLN A 794 12.66 -25.15 -25.67
C GLN A 794 12.02 -23.85 -26.18
N GLU A 795 12.44 -23.39 -27.35
CA GLU A 795 11.85 -22.25 -28.07
C GLU A 795 12.11 -22.40 -29.57
N ASN A 796 11.12 -22.96 -30.26
CA ASN A 796 11.05 -22.99 -31.72
C ASN A 796 9.57 -22.83 -32.14
N PRO A 797 9.19 -21.76 -32.86
CA PRO A 797 10.05 -20.69 -33.37
C PRO A 797 10.51 -19.69 -32.29
N VAL A 798 11.64 -19.01 -32.55
CA VAL A 798 12.09 -17.82 -31.81
C VAL A 798 11.53 -16.56 -32.49
N ILE A 799 10.98 -15.62 -31.73
CA ILE A 799 10.44 -14.35 -32.26
C ILE A 799 11.25 -13.17 -31.73
N LEU A 800 12.22 -12.70 -32.50
CA LEU A 800 13.03 -11.55 -32.17
C LEU A 800 12.27 -10.24 -32.40
N SER A 801 12.55 -9.23 -31.58
CA SER A 801 12.05 -7.87 -31.73
C SER A 801 13.18 -6.84 -31.65
N SER A 802 12.95 -5.61 -32.11
CA SER A 802 13.97 -4.55 -32.16
C SER A 802 14.58 -4.19 -30.80
N ASN A 803 13.96 -4.58 -29.67
CA ASN A 803 14.58 -4.58 -28.34
C ASN A 803 15.97 -5.27 -28.30
N TYR A 804 16.17 -6.28 -29.15
CA TYR A 804 17.40 -7.07 -29.24
C TYR A 804 18.33 -6.64 -30.39
N TRP A 805 18.14 -5.44 -30.95
CA TRP A 805 19.12 -4.84 -31.86
C TRP A 805 20.35 -4.37 -31.10
N ALA A 806 21.52 -4.91 -31.43
CA ALA A 806 22.78 -4.45 -30.87
C ALA A 806 23.10 -3.03 -31.36
N GLY A 807 23.34 -2.11 -30.43
CA GLY A 807 23.79 -0.76 -30.76
C GLY A 807 22.69 0.20 -31.23
N VAL A 808 21.43 -0.23 -31.30
CA VAL A 808 20.30 0.58 -31.78
C VAL A 808 19.14 0.50 -30.79
N ASP A 809 18.63 1.67 -30.41
CA ASP A 809 17.55 1.81 -29.43
C ASP A 809 16.20 1.99 -30.14
N VAL A 810 15.43 0.90 -30.21
CA VAL A 810 14.01 0.88 -30.61
C VAL A 810 13.28 -0.20 -29.81
N ASP A 811 12.67 0.18 -28.70
CA ASP A 811 11.98 -0.72 -27.75
C ASP A 811 10.52 -0.33 -27.49
N ASN A 812 10.02 0.66 -28.22
CA ASN A 812 8.77 1.33 -27.89
C ASN A 812 7.85 1.38 -29.11
N HIS A 813 6.56 1.20 -28.88
CA HIS A 813 5.56 1.16 -29.95
C HIS A 813 5.55 2.42 -30.85
N HIS A 814 5.82 3.60 -30.30
CA HIS A 814 5.84 4.86 -31.04
C HIS A 814 7.08 5.01 -31.93
N ARG A 815 8.20 4.42 -31.54
CA ARG A 815 9.44 4.41 -32.32
C ARG A 815 9.33 3.43 -33.48
N VAL A 816 8.76 2.24 -33.23
CA VAL A 816 8.39 1.27 -34.27
C VAL A 816 7.41 1.90 -35.28
N SER A 817 6.36 2.59 -34.79
CA SER A 817 5.39 3.27 -35.66
C SER A 817 5.98 4.38 -36.51
N ALA A 818 6.96 5.13 -36.00
CA ALA A 818 7.70 6.14 -36.75
C ALA A 818 8.78 5.57 -37.68
N ALA A 819 9.01 4.25 -37.62
CA ALA A 819 10.08 3.57 -38.34
C ALA A 819 11.48 4.11 -37.97
N GLU A 820 11.71 4.36 -36.68
CA GLU A 820 13.01 4.76 -36.14
C GLU A 820 14.05 3.60 -36.17
N GLY A 821 15.30 3.90 -35.81
CA GLY A 821 16.40 2.91 -35.84
C GLY A 821 17.24 2.93 -37.12
N GLY A 822 17.02 3.92 -37.99
CA GLY A 822 17.73 4.07 -39.26
C GLY A 822 17.17 3.17 -40.37
N PRO A 823 17.70 3.28 -41.60
CA PRO A 823 17.12 2.63 -42.77
C PRO A 823 17.24 1.09 -42.75
N ARG A 824 18.11 0.54 -41.88
CA ARG A 824 18.38 -0.91 -41.79
C ARG A 824 18.16 -1.55 -40.41
N GLY A 825 17.84 -0.75 -39.38
CA GLY A 825 17.84 -1.24 -38.00
C GLY A 825 19.23 -1.69 -37.51
N GLY A 826 19.28 -2.35 -36.35
CA GLY A 826 20.51 -2.95 -35.82
C GLY A 826 20.61 -4.47 -36.06
N PRO A 827 21.80 -5.06 -35.92
CA PRO A 827 21.98 -6.51 -36.00
C PRO A 827 21.52 -7.21 -34.72
N PHE A 828 20.95 -8.40 -34.85
CA PHE A 828 20.75 -9.36 -33.79
C PHE A 828 21.99 -10.23 -33.64
N HIS A 829 22.46 -10.43 -32.40
CA HIS A 829 23.46 -11.44 -32.10
C HIS A 829 22.75 -12.75 -31.76
N ILE A 830 22.99 -13.79 -32.56
CA ILE A 830 22.32 -15.09 -32.40
C ILE A 830 23.35 -16.23 -32.40
N ARG A 831 23.01 -17.32 -31.71
CA ARG A 831 23.73 -18.59 -31.78
C ARG A 831 22.79 -19.64 -32.36
N ILE A 832 23.15 -20.17 -33.52
CA ILE A 832 22.50 -21.35 -34.09
C ILE A 832 22.99 -22.56 -33.31
N THR A 833 22.10 -23.17 -32.52
CA THR A 833 22.43 -24.31 -31.65
C THR A 833 22.36 -25.66 -32.37
N ARG A 834 21.73 -25.68 -33.54
CA ARG A 834 21.61 -26.87 -34.39
C ARG A 834 21.66 -26.46 -35.85
N GLY A 835 22.59 -27.01 -36.61
CA GLY A 835 22.60 -26.80 -38.07
C GLY A 835 21.32 -27.33 -38.72
N GLY A 836 20.91 -26.76 -39.85
CA GLY A 836 19.76 -27.25 -40.62
C GLY A 836 19.05 -26.19 -41.44
N LEU A 837 17.87 -26.54 -41.97
CA LEU A 837 17.02 -25.65 -42.76
C LEU A 837 16.12 -24.82 -41.86
N TYR A 838 16.23 -23.50 -41.97
CA TYR A 838 15.45 -22.55 -41.21
C TYR A 838 14.48 -21.77 -42.10
N ARG A 839 13.27 -21.53 -41.59
CA ARG A 839 12.34 -20.53 -42.11
C ARG A 839 12.47 -19.24 -41.30
N ILE A 840 12.68 -18.12 -41.97
CA ILE A 840 12.85 -16.80 -41.37
C ILE A 840 11.81 -15.85 -41.95
N GLU A 841 10.86 -15.40 -41.13
CA GLU A 841 9.80 -14.48 -41.55
C GLU A 841 10.06 -13.08 -40.99
N LEU A 842 10.18 -12.09 -41.87
CA LEU A 842 10.37 -10.69 -41.52
C LEU A 842 9.02 -9.97 -41.39
N ARG A 843 8.85 -9.18 -40.34
CA ARG A 843 7.69 -8.31 -40.14
C ARG A 843 8.08 -6.91 -39.67
N ARG A 844 7.21 -5.96 -39.98
CA ARG A 844 7.25 -4.60 -39.42
C ARG A 844 6.47 -4.48 -38.11
N TRP A 845 5.39 -5.25 -37.97
CA TRP A 845 4.49 -5.23 -36.81
C TRP A 845 4.56 -6.55 -36.04
N PRO A 846 4.20 -6.56 -34.73
CA PRO A 846 4.18 -7.79 -33.96
C PRO A 846 3.35 -8.89 -34.62
N PHE A 847 3.77 -10.14 -34.44
CA PHE A 847 3.16 -11.27 -35.16
C PHE A 847 1.66 -11.45 -34.88
N HIS A 848 1.19 -11.06 -33.70
CA HIS A 848 -0.21 -11.20 -33.28
C HIS A 848 -1.15 -10.12 -33.82
N THR A 849 -0.66 -9.03 -34.42
CA THR A 849 -1.54 -7.94 -34.88
C THR A 849 -2.02 -8.12 -36.32
N GLU A 850 -1.36 -8.99 -37.10
CA GLU A 850 -1.67 -9.24 -38.53
C GLU A 850 -1.73 -7.98 -39.41
N GLU A 851 -1.00 -6.93 -39.02
CA GLU A 851 -1.01 -5.65 -39.72
C GLU A 851 -0.15 -5.69 -41.01
N PRO A 852 -0.61 -5.07 -42.12
CA PRO A 852 0.19 -4.96 -43.33
C PRO A 852 1.50 -4.19 -43.12
N LEU A 853 2.56 -4.59 -43.81
CA LEU A 853 3.88 -3.97 -43.75
C LEU A 853 3.81 -2.46 -44.01
N GLY A 854 3.01 -2.03 -44.99
CA GLY A 854 2.86 -0.64 -45.35
C GLY A 854 1.90 0.18 -44.48
N SER A 855 1.14 -0.47 -43.58
CA SER A 855 0.14 0.20 -42.73
C SER A 855 0.80 1.15 -41.70
N PRO A 856 0.04 2.04 -41.04
CA PRO A 856 0.52 2.81 -39.88
C PRO A 856 0.44 2.02 -38.55
N GLY A 857 0.15 0.72 -38.60
CA GLY A 857 0.05 -0.20 -37.47
C GLY A 857 -1.34 -0.26 -36.83
N PRO A 858 -1.48 -0.95 -35.68
CA PRO A 858 -2.75 -1.05 -34.96
C PRO A 858 -3.29 0.32 -34.54
N LYS A 859 -4.62 0.47 -34.51
CA LYS A 859 -5.29 1.73 -34.12
C LYS A 859 -5.77 1.75 -32.67
N GLN A 860 -5.88 0.59 -32.04
CA GLN A 860 -6.40 0.41 -30.68
C GLN A 860 -5.60 -0.67 -29.93
N THR A 861 -5.65 -0.63 -28.60
CA THR A 861 -5.16 -1.70 -27.72
C THR A 861 -6.08 -2.92 -27.78
N VAL A 862 -5.66 -4.04 -27.18
CA VAL A 862 -6.48 -5.25 -27.01
C VAL A 862 -7.77 -5.00 -26.22
N ALA A 863 -7.84 -3.92 -25.44
CA ALA A 863 -9.02 -3.51 -24.69
C ALA A 863 -9.85 -2.42 -25.40
N GLY A 864 -9.48 -2.04 -26.63
CA GLY A 864 -10.17 -1.03 -27.45
C GLY A 864 -9.73 0.41 -27.20
N ARG A 865 -8.73 0.67 -26.35
CA ARG A 865 -8.22 2.03 -26.10
C ARG A 865 -7.54 2.57 -27.35
N SER A 866 -7.85 3.80 -27.76
CA SER A 866 -7.27 4.40 -28.97
C SER A 866 -5.75 4.59 -28.85
N LEU A 867 -4.99 3.91 -29.72
CA LEU A 867 -3.55 4.14 -29.91
C LEU A 867 -3.28 5.35 -30.80
N VAL A 868 -4.26 5.80 -31.60
CA VAL A 868 -4.11 6.97 -32.48
C VAL A 868 -3.82 8.25 -31.68
N ASN A 869 -4.41 8.36 -30.48
CA ASN A 869 -4.21 9.52 -29.61
C ASN A 869 -2.93 9.42 -28.77
N VAL A 870 -2.35 8.22 -28.67
CA VAL A 870 -1.16 7.94 -27.86
C VAL A 870 0.10 7.98 -28.73
N ILE A 871 0.02 7.42 -29.94
CA ILE A 871 1.09 7.38 -30.93
C ILE A 871 0.75 8.37 -32.04
N THR A 872 1.29 9.59 -31.95
CA THR A 872 0.98 10.68 -32.89
C THR A 872 1.84 10.69 -34.14
N ASN A 873 2.93 9.94 -34.15
CA ASN A 873 3.96 9.89 -35.20
C ASN A 873 3.84 8.65 -36.13
N ARG A 874 2.63 8.14 -36.34
CA ARG A 874 2.40 6.91 -37.11
C ARG A 874 2.65 7.11 -38.61
N LYS A 875 3.48 6.24 -39.20
CA LYS A 875 3.91 6.36 -40.60
C LYS A 875 3.45 5.18 -41.45
N ALA A 876 2.80 5.43 -42.58
CA ALA A 876 2.64 4.42 -43.64
C ALA A 876 3.91 4.36 -44.50
N LEU A 877 4.30 3.18 -44.99
CA LEU A 877 5.53 3.01 -45.76
C LEU A 877 5.26 2.28 -47.09
N PRO A 878 5.88 2.72 -48.21
CA PRO A 878 5.72 2.08 -49.52
C PRO A 878 6.63 0.85 -49.67
N ILE A 879 6.47 -0.16 -48.80
CA ILE A 879 7.33 -1.35 -48.76
C ILE A 879 7.07 -2.26 -49.98
N HIS A 880 8.10 -2.46 -50.82
CA HIS A 880 8.04 -3.32 -52.01
C HIS A 880 9.19 -4.36 -52.08
N GLY A 881 10.17 -4.26 -51.20
CA GLY A 881 11.27 -5.22 -51.09
C GLY A 881 11.63 -5.51 -49.64
N ALA A 882 12.28 -6.65 -49.42
CA ALA A 882 12.88 -7.00 -48.13
C ALA A 882 14.27 -7.64 -48.34
N VAL A 883 15.17 -7.38 -47.41
CA VAL A 883 16.53 -7.91 -47.40
C VAL A 883 16.78 -8.62 -46.08
N LEU A 884 17.34 -9.83 -46.14
CA LEU A 884 17.81 -10.61 -45.00
C LEU A 884 19.30 -10.85 -45.17
N ARG A 885 20.09 -10.52 -44.15
CA ARG A 885 21.52 -10.79 -44.09
C ARG A 885 21.87 -11.60 -42.85
N ILE A 886 22.52 -12.75 -43.02
CA ILE A 886 23.04 -13.58 -41.93
C ILE A 886 24.51 -13.90 -42.18
N GLY A 887 25.38 -13.43 -41.28
CA GLY A 887 26.83 -13.48 -41.50
C GLY A 887 27.20 -12.79 -42.82
N THR A 888 27.78 -13.56 -43.74
CA THR A 888 28.16 -13.09 -45.09
C THR A 888 27.09 -13.32 -46.16
N HIS A 889 26.00 -14.02 -45.84
CA HIS A 889 24.94 -14.36 -46.81
C HIS A 889 23.86 -13.28 -46.82
N GLU A 890 23.43 -12.87 -48.01
CA GLU A 890 22.35 -11.91 -48.20
C GLU A 890 21.32 -12.47 -49.18
N MET A 891 20.04 -12.34 -48.83
CA MET A 891 18.89 -12.73 -49.65
C MET A 891 17.94 -11.56 -49.79
N ARG A 892 17.25 -11.49 -50.94
CA ARG A 892 16.29 -10.43 -51.27
C ARG A 892 15.00 -11.03 -51.77
N ALA A 893 13.87 -10.43 -51.40
CA ALA A 893 12.55 -10.81 -51.87
C ALA A 893 11.72 -9.58 -52.23
N LYS A 894 10.91 -9.69 -53.29
CA LYS A 894 9.88 -8.70 -53.62
C LYS A 894 8.66 -8.92 -52.72
N THR A 895 7.98 -7.83 -52.37
CA THR A 895 6.75 -7.85 -51.56
C THR A 895 5.82 -6.70 -51.99
N SER A 896 4.71 -6.51 -51.27
CA SER A 896 3.81 -5.37 -51.43
C SER A 896 3.50 -4.72 -50.09
N PRO A 897 3.00 -3.46 -50.08
CA PRO A 897 2.57 -2.80 -48.85
C PRO A 897 1.46 -3.55 -48.09
N ASP A 898 0.65 -4.35 -48.81
CA ASP A 898 -0.46 -5.14 -48.26
C ASP A 898 -0.03 -6.49 -47.68
N ALA A 899 1.19 -6.95 -47.96
CA ALA A 899 1.72 -8.16 -47.36
C ALA A 899 1.86 -7.98 -45.83
N ILE A 900 1.67 -9.06 -45.06
CA ILE A 900 1.80 -9.03 -43.59
C ILE A 900 3.26 -9.33 -43.15
N GLY A 901 4.00 -10.10 -43.96
CA GLY A 901 5.37 -10.48 -43.69
C GLY A 901 6.05 -11.08 -44.92
N VAL A 902 7.37 -11.30 -44.83
CA VAL A 902 8.19 -11.84 -45.93
C VAL A 902 8.99 -13.05 -45.45
N PRO A 903 8.67 -14.28 -45.90
CA PRO A 903 9.41 -15.48 -45.51
C PRO A 903 10.64 -15.72 -46.40
N PHE A 904 11.69 -16.27 -45.79
CA PHE A 904 12.90 -16.80 -46.41
C PHE A 904 13.12 -18.22 -45.89
N GLU A 905 13.77 -19.07 -46.69
CA GLU A 905 14.28 -20.36 -46.25
C GLU A 905 15.77 -20.45 -46.57
N MET A 906 16.58 -20.87 -45.60
CA MET A 906 18.02 -21.04 -45.80
C MET A 906 18.61 -22.09 -44.85
N GLU A 907 19.66 -22.77 -45.33
CA GLU A 907 20.48 -23.65 -44.50
C GLU A 907 21.41 -22.80 -43.64
N LEU A 908 21.40 -23.03 -42.32
CA LEU A 908 22.28 -22.35 -41.37
C LEU A 908 23.19 -23.37 -40.68
N PRO A 909 24.52 -23.14 -40.65
CA PRO A 909 25.43 -23.93 -39.84
C PRO A 909 25.28 -23.61 -38.36
N GLU A 910 25.68 -24.55 -37.50
CA GLU A 910 25.81 -24.31 -36.06
C GLU A 910 26.91 -23.26 -35.78
N GLY A 911 26.66 -22.36 -34.82
CA GLY A 911 27.63 -21.36 -34.39
C GLY A 911 27.05 -19.97 -34.13
N ASP A 912 27.93 -19.06 -33.69
CA ASP A 912 27.60 -17.65 -33.47
C ASP A 912 27.57 -16.89 -34.80
N THR A 913 26.54 -16.07 -34.99
CA THR A 913 26.41 -15.21 -36.18
C THR A 913 25.61 -13.95 -35.88
N GLN A 914 25.55 -13.04 -36.84
CA GLN A 914 24.72 -11.84 -36.79
C GLN A 914 23.64 -11.92 -37.86
N LEU A 915 22.40 -11.61 -37.47
CA LEU A 915 21.25 -11.44 -38.37
C LEU A 915 20.91 -9.96 -38.47
N GLN A 916 20.74 -9.43 -39.67
CA GLN A 916 20.18 -8.09 -39.88
C GLN A 916 19.20 -8.14 -41.05
N ALA A 917 18.07 -7.44 -40.92
CA ALA A 917 17.01 -7.46 -41.92
C ALA A 917 16.30 -6.12 -42.02
N TRP A 918 15.86 -5.74 -43.22
CA TRP A 918 15.24 -4.44 -43.50
C TRP A 918 14.34 -4.45 -44.73
N PHE A 919 13.52 -3.42 -44.87
CA PHE A 919 12.56 -3.23 -45.97
C PHE A 919 13.00 -2.13 -46.93
N GLN A 920 12.60 -2.26 -48.20
CA GLN A 920 12.95 -1.36 -49.29
C GLN A 920 11.70 -0.86 -50.04
N ASP A 921 11.80 0.29 -50.69
CA ASP A 921 10.78 0.79 -51.63
C ASP A 921 10.89 0.14 -53.02
N SER A 922 10.07 0.61 -53.97
CA SER A 922 10.07 0.10 -55.35
C SER A 922 11.33 0.44 -56.15
N GLU A 923 12.11 1.43 -55.70
CA GLU A 923 13.38 1.84 -56.31
C GLU A 923 14.58 1.13 -55.68
N GLY A 924 14.36 0.37 -54.60
CA GLY A 924 15.40 -0.35 -53.87
C GLY A 924 16.07 0.46 -52.77
N ASN A 925 15.54 1.63 -52.42
CA ASN A 925 16.04 2.42 -51.29
C ASN A 925 15.61 1.78 -49.96
N ASP A 926 16.52 1.74 -48.99
CA ASP A 926 16.27 1.17 -47.67
C ASP A 926 15.36 2.11 -46.84
N LEU A 927 14.26 1.57 -46.31
CA LEU A 927 13.21 2.34 -45.63
C LEU A 927 13.32 2.27 -44.10
N CYS A 928 13.37 1.04 -43.56
CA CYS A 928 13.47 0.77 -42.14
C CYS A 928 13.91 -0.67 -41.88
N GLY A 929 14.41 -0.94 -40.67
CA GLY A 929 14.69 -2.31 -40.22
C GLY A 929 13.43 -3.17 -40.12
N ALA A 930 13.60 -4.49 -40.22
CA ALA A 930 12.56 -5.45 -39.86
C ALA A 930 12.49 -5.56 -38.33
N PHE A 931 11.54 -4.84 -37.73
CA PHE A 931 11.40 -4.75 -36.27
C PHE A 931 11.10 -6.10 -35.61
N TYR A 932 10.53 -7.06 -36.34
CA TYR A 932 10.25 -8.40 -35.82
C TYR A 932 10.71 -9.47 -36.79
N VAL A 933 11.33 -10.52 -36.27
CA VAL A 933 11.84 -11.65 -37.05
C VAL A 933 11.48 -12.95 -36.37
N LYS A 934 10.73 -13.83 -37.04
CA LYS A 934 10.44 -15.18 -36.56
C LYS A 934 11.38 -16.17 -37.23
N ILE A 935 12.10 -16.96 -36.44
CA ILE A 935 13.09 -17.95 -36.91
C ILE A 935 12.65 -19.33 -36.44
N GLU A 936 12.42 -20.23 -37.39
CA GLU A 936 11.90 -21.58 -37.15
C GLU A 936 12.83 -22.62 -37.78
N LEU A 937 13.36 -23.54 -36.98
CA LEU A 937 14.04 -24.73 -37.49
C LEU A 937 13.00 -25.69 -38.08
N LEU A 938 13.09 -25.97 -39.37
CA LEU A 938 12.19 -26.89 -40.08
C LEU A 938 12.69 -28.33 -40.04
N ARG A 939 13.99 -28.50 -40.27
CA ARG A 939 14.67 -29.79 -40.24
C ARG A 939 16.16 -29.61 -39.95
N PRO A 940 16.76 -30.51 -39.14
CA PRO A 940 18.16 -30.47 -38.77
C PRO A 940 19.10 -31.05 -39.83
#